data_AF-A0A5C6MR45-F1
#
_entry.id   AF-A0A5C6MR45-F1
#
_cell.length_a   1.000
_cell.length_b   1.000
_cell.length_c   1.000
_cell.angle_alpha   90.00
_cell.angle_beta   90.00
_cell.angle_gamma   90.00
#
_symmetry.space_group_name_H-M   'P 1'
#
loop_
_entity.id
_entity.type
_entity.pdbx_description
1 polymer ?
#
loop_
_entity_poly.entity_id
_entity_poly.type
_entity_poly.pdbx_seq_one_letter_code
_entity_poly.pdbx_strand_id
1 'polypeptide(L)'
;MSSHSKHPGGRASSFSSRSMGSYSIPRVGYGPTQVAPITAVTVNQSLLVPLKIDIDPTVHAVRKQEKEQIMKLNNRFASFIDKVRHLEQQNKMLETKWKLLQQETATPSEVEPMLKAYVASLQRQLDCITSDKRRLDMENSAMHKNVNDNKTKYEQEINKRSHAENEFVMIKKDVDMGYLSKLELEDLLSSLSEEFNFLKAIYDAELFELREDMKETSVVVQMDNSRALNMDQVVSEVKLQYEELAARGREEAESWHRIKFDQMTAEADQYGNELRSAKNEIAELNRIISRLQNEIAALKAQTIHPSTPPLFFQHSTLEQQIAEAERHGDAAVIDAKARIKDLGDALQKAKRDMARQLREYQELMNVKLALDIEISTYRKLLEGEEERLGQDSAVNIKAVPTREDYIMEKNRILTHVLQPKGTSSLLSGDLSANVINSCMYISLQTSVAQERDRQVGSVSLDSAVCTTLCAERKNVILVGPEGAGKTTALEKLVLDWAKGERLQSFTYVFHFNLKELNGLQEMLSLETLMLRHSCVPPDSMTPLLQNSEHVLLVFDDLHVFSHSLDPSLHTLCADPSQAVSLGCLVASLLHGSLLKGASFVVASRQSGRLKFLSGTQMEVLGFLKPQREAYFNRAFTDPTLANKAIAHLEKTLGFYEFCSSPRFCWTVCSLYKSLMNAGEELPETVSQLCVGVLVYLIQEVLLTTACSRELMLALGKMASHCFLNQHLSCTREELGSFGLEKFLEAAAVFLQVDGEQLDTRVFSFPSQLMQEFLIAVSYLWSSASTEGVEEILEKHRGHAKLLDSFLSALSEPVQRRPLETVLGEPNADRVADFKRWLKSSSEEALRGYHKDQHHHYFHLLHQAQSKSLVKEVITITARMGISYADLSLQESVALNYVVECLGEMEKLNLYLSRNLTEEQVEALAPAMSLSHQIMLMDSRLSSGAVAHLASALSRGITTELDLSQSQLGDEKFKVLCAGLRDCKLTTLKLQVCRLTELSCDDLASVLSSSTARLQRLAMRHNQIGDRGFVKLCSGLRSPHCKLQELQIQSCKLTAASMGALSAALTSGQSELRKVDLTLNSIGLPGVASLCEALQHPSCKLQRLVFYDCSLTGESCPHFKEALMSKHCRLSELDLSVNELGQEGALLLCHALGRPGCPVEKLGLQRCDLNKPVFEELGSLLRSGSSLLKSLSVGLNKVGDQGVKHLWEAVAHPNCLLEELE
;
A
#
# COMPACT_ATOMS: atom_id res chain seq x y z
N MET A 1 -31.85 -53.22 6.92
CA MET A 1 -32.62 -54.36 7.46
C MET A 1 -31.94 -54.81 8.75
N SER A 2 -32.70 -54.80 9.86
CA SER A 2 -32.56 -55.53 11.15
C SER A 2 -31.20 -55.54 11.91
N SER A 3 -31.06 -55.32 13.22
CA SER A 3 -31.85 -54.77 14.34
C SER A 3 -31.04 -54.94 15.64
N HIS A 4 -31.10 -53.95 16.56
CA HIS A 4 -30.84 -54.01 18.02
C HIS A 4 -29.41 -54.31 18.53
N SER A 5 -28.88 -53.82 19.66
CA SER A 5 -29.18 -52.84 20.72
C SER A 5 -28.00 -53.01 21.73
N LYS A 6 -27.39 -52.06 22.43
CA LYS A 6 -27.84 -51.31 23.61
C LYS A 6 -26.65 -50.49 24.16
N HIS A 7 -26.93 -49.25 24.54
CA HIS A 7 -26.15 -48.34 25.41
C HIS A 7 -26.43 -48.63 26.91
N PRO A 8 -26.01 -47.81 27.92
CA PRO A 8 -25.05 -46.68 28.02
C PRO A 8 -24.08 -46.80 29.25
N GLY A 9 -23.06 -45.94 29.46
CA GLY A 9 -23.04 -44.71 30.31
C GLY A 9 -23.02 -45.01 31.83
N GLY A 10 -22.30 -44.36 32.77
CA GLY A 10 -21.45 -43.17 32.84
C GLY A 10 -20.87 -43.06 34.28
N ARG A 11 -19.92 -42.14 34.51
CA ARG A 11 -19.20 -41.88 35.77
C ARG A 11 -20.05 -41.08 36.79
N ALA A 12 -19.86 -41.31 38.11
CA ALA A 12 -19.45 -40.30 39.12
C ALA A 12 -19.57 -40.78 40.60
N SER A 13 -18.56 -40.37 41.38
CA SER A 13 -18.56 -39.98 42.82
C SER A 13 -18.92 -40.96 43.95
N SER A 14 -18.12 -40.82 45.00
CA SER A 14 -18.08 -41.56 46.26
C SER A 14 -19.11 -41.09 47.31
N PHE A 15 -19.27 -41.94 48.34
CA PHE A 15 -19.86 -41.77 49.68
C PHE A 15 -21.37 -41.97 49.86
N SER A 16 -21.77 -43.05 50.54
CA SER A 16 -22.36 -43.00 51.91
C SER A 16 -22.89 -44.36 52.38
N SER A 17 -22.58 -44.68 53.64
CA SER A 17 -22.91 -45.91 54.36
C SER A 17 -24.23 -45.78 55.15
N ARG A 18 -25.07 -46.82 55.07
CA ARG A 18 -26.28 -47.08 55.89
C ARG A 18 -26.51 -48.60 55.81
N SER A 19 -26.94 -49.36 56.81
CA SER A 19 -27.32 -49.09 58.20
C SER A 19 -27.58 -50.48 58.84
N MET A 20 -27.37 -50.60 60.17
CA MET A 20 -27.87 -51.65 61.08
C MET A 20 -27.34 -53.08 60.81
N GLY A 21 -26.33 -53.63 61.51
CA GLY A 21 -26.09 -53.63 62.96
C GLY A 21 -27.00 -54.71 63.60
N SER A 22 -26.54 -55.77 64.27
CA SER A 22 -25.38 -55.87 65.14
C SER A 22 -25.23 -57.31 65.67
N TYR A 23 -23.98 -57.77 65.68
CA TYR A 23 -23.31 -58.48 66.78
C TYR A 23 -23.77 -59.87 67.28
N SER A 24 -22.94 -60.83 66.86
CA SER A 24 -22.18 -61.81 67.67
C SER A 24 -22.74 -63.17 68.11
N ILE A 25 -21.88 -64.16 67.83
CA ILE A 25 -21.52 -65.39 68.57
C ILE A 25 -22.40 -66.62 68.30
N PRO A 26 -21.85 -67.70 67.70
CA PRO A 26 -22.53 -68.98 67.60
C PRO A 26 -22.04 -69.96 68.68
N ARG A 27 -22.94 -70.35 69.58
CA ARG A 27 -22.88 -71.58 70.39
C ARG A 27 -24.31 -71.91 70.81
N VAL A 28 -24.80 -73.13 70.61
CA VAL A 28 -25.08 -74.18 71.62
C VAL A 28 -26.09 -75.11 70.90
N GLY A 29 -26.12 -76.43 71.04
CA GLY A 29 -25.41 -77.33 71.93
C GLY A 29 -25.95 -78.76 71.79
N TYR A 30 -25.40 -79.62 72.63
CA TYR A 30 -25.78 -81.00 72.88
C TYR A 30 -27.29 -81.23 73.02
N GLY A 31 -27.79 -82.33 72.44
CA GLY A 31 -29.08 -82.94 72.78
C GLY A 31 -29.28 -84.24 71.98
N PRO A 32 -29.92 -85.28 72.55
CA PRO A 32 -29.41 -86.66 72.45
C PRO A 32 -30.20 -87.55 71.48
N THR A 33 -29.78 -88.83 71.44
CA THR A 33 -30.59 -90.04 71.19
C THR A 33 -31.06 -90.40 69.76
N GLN A 34 -30.45 -91.52 69.32
CA GLN A 34 -31.09 -92.76 68.85
C GLN A 34 -31.41 -92.99 67.35
N VAL A 35 -30.64 -93.94 66.80
CA VAL A 35 -31.06 -95.19 66.13
C VAL A 35 -31.81 -95.07 64.79
N ALA A 36 -31.12 -95.46 63.72
CA ALA A 36 -31.72 -96.10 62.55
C ALA A 36 -31.37 -97.62 62.59
N PRO A 37 -32.27 -98.52 62.15
CA PRO A 37 -32.15 -99.96 62.32
C PRO A 37 -31.28 -100.65 61.24
N ILE A 38 -30.83 -101.86 61.58
CA ILE A 38 -29.94 -102.78 60.85
C ILE A 38 -30.75 -103.77 59.99
N THR A 39 -30.25 -104.17 58.80
CA THR A 39 -30.05 -105.56 58.26
C THR A 39 -29.89 -105.54 56.72
N ALA A 40 -29.11 -106.37 56.01
CA ALA A 40 -28.24 -107.52 56.35
C ALA A 40 -27.13 -107.76 55.28
N VAL A 41 -26.17 -108.55 55.77
CA VAL A 41 -24.98 -109.24 55.24
C VAL A 41 -25.11 -110.04 53.93
N THR A 42 -24.01 -110.13 53.15
CA THR A 42 -23.42 -111.37 52.56
C THR A 42 -22.11 -110.99 51.84
N VAL A 43 -20.88 -111.31 52.29
CA VAL A 43 -20.17 -112.59 52.49
C VAL A 43 -20.25 -113.54 51.30
N ASN A 44 -19.14 -113.60 50.54
CA ASN A 44 -18.84 -114.67 49.60
C ASN A 44 -17.88 -115.66 50.30
N GLN A 45 -18.27 -116.94 50.33
CA GLN A 45 -17.57 -118.04 50.98
C GLN A 45 -16.61 -118.71 49.99
N SER A 46 -15.50 -118.08 49.68
CA SER A 46 -14.36 -118.78 49.09
C SER A 46 -13.10 -118.42 49.86
N LEU A 47 -12.63 -119.42 50.60
CA LEU A 47 -11.24 -119.62 50.99
C LEU A 47 -10.82 -119.02 52.34
N LEU A 48 -11.62 -119.31 53.38
CA LEU A 48 -11.06 -119.85 54.62
C LEU A 48 -10.43 -121.22 54.30
N VAL A 49 -9.16 -121.22 53.92
CA VAL A 49 -8.22 -122.32 54.22
C VAL A 49 -6.90 -121.66 54.59
N PRO A 50 -6.33 -121.94 55.77
CA PRO A 50 -5.05 -121.35 56.20
C PRO A 50 -3.90 -122.09 55.53
N LEU A 51 -2.75 -121.41 55.27
CA LEU A 51 -1.39 -121.96 55.41
C LEU A 51 -0.28 -120.95 54.96
N LYS A 52 0.45 -120.43 55.97
CA LYS A 52 1.93 -120.43 56.17
C LYS A 52 2.93 -119.72 55.21
N ILE A 53 3.86 -118.97 55.89
CA ILE A 53 5.33 -118.79 55.65
C ILE A 53 5.68 -117.69 54.62
N ASP A 54 6.58 -116.70 54.80
CA ASP A 54 7.72 -116.45 55.69
C ASP A 54 8.02 -114.94 55.91
N ILE A 55 8.91 -114.64 56.87
CA ILE A 55 9.35 -113.33 57.38
C ILE A 55 10.20 -112.54 56.37
N ASP A 56 10.04 -111.20 56.29
CA ASP A 56 11.02 -110.30 55.67
C ASP A 56 11.71 -109.39 56.73
N PRO A 57 13.00 -109.62 57.05
CA PRO A 57 13.74 -108.92 58.11
C PRO A 57 14.16 -107.47 57.76
N THR A 58 13.83 -106.96 56.58
CA THR A 58 14.21 -105.62 56.12
C THR A 58 13.39 -104.48 56.77
N VAL A 59 12.12 -104.73 57.12
CA VAL A 59 11.20 -103.67 57.59
C VAL A 59 11.45 -103.22 59.04
N HIS A 60 11.98 -104.11 59.89
CA HIS A 60 12.27 -103.77 61.29
C HIS A 60 13.50 -102.88 61.46
N ALA A 61 14.50 -102.99 60.57
CA ALA A 61 15.69 -102.15 60.59
C ALA A 61 15.36 -100.68 60.24
N VAL A 62 14.52 -100.47 59.23
CA VAL A 62 14.11 -99.13 58.76
C VAL A 62 13.36 -98.36 59.85
N ARG A 63 12.40 -98.99 60.53
CA ARG A 63 11.63 -98.32 61.61
C ARG A 63 12.47 -97.95 62.82
N LYS A 64 13.54 -98.70 63.12
CA LYS A 64 14.46 -98.37 64.23
C LYS A 64 15.35 -97.18 63.87
N GLN A 65 15.80 -97.10 62.62
CA GLN A 65 16.60 -96.00 62.09
C GLN A 65 15.80 -94.69 62.01
N GLU A 66 14.55 -94.72 61.56
CA GLU A 66 13.68 -93.53 61.52
C GLU A 66 13.41 -92.97 62.92
N LYS A 67 13.18 -93.84 63.92
CA LYS A 67 12.94 -93.41 65.31
C LYS A 67 14.16 -92.70 65.91
N GLU A 68 15.38 -93.19 65.64
CA GLU A 68 16.61 -92.53 66.10
C GLU A 68 16.87 -91.19 65.39
N GLN A 69 16.52 -91.08 64.11
CA GLN A 69 16.63 -89.82 63.37
C GLN A 69 15.66 -88.76 63.91
N ILE A 70 14.40 -89.12 64.18
CA ILE A 70 13.42 -88.20 64.78
C ILE A 70 13.86 -87.77 66.18
N MET A 71 14.44 -88.67 66.97
CA MET A 71 14.94 -88.34 68.30
C MET A 71 16.14 -87.37 68.27
N LYS A 72 17.08 -87.56 67.33
CA LYS A 72 18.18 -86.59 67.10
C LYS A 72 17.67 -85.23 66.61
N LEU A 73 16.63 -85.23 65.76
CA LEU A 73 16.03 -84.01 65.25
C LEU A 73 15.32 -83.23 66.37
N ASN A 74 14.56 -83.91 67.23
CA ASN A 74 13.91 -83.28 68.39
C ASN A 74 14.92 -82.72 69.39
N ASN A 75 16.03 -83.42 69.67
CA ASN A 75 17.09 -82.87 70.52
C ASN A 75 17.73 -81.62 69.91
N ARG A 76 17.86 -81.55 68.57
CA ARG A 76 18.31 -80.33 67.89
C ARG A 76 17.29 -79.20 68.00
N PHE A 77 16.00 -79.48 67.83
CA PHE A 77 14.96 -78.45 68.01
C PHE A 77 14.94 -77.88 69.42
N ALA A 78 15.10 -78.72 70.45
CA ALA A 78 15.24 -78.23 71.82
C ALA A 78 16.45 -77.28 71.97
N SER A 79 17.61 -77.65 71.41
CA SER A 79 18.80 -76.78 71.44
C SER A 79 18.61 -75.45 70.69
N PHE A 80 17.83 -75.45 69.60
CA PHE A 80 17.51 -74.22 68.87
C PHE A 80 16.56 -73.33 69.66
N ILE A 81 15.57 -73.90 70.34
CA ILE A 81 14.65 -73.14 71.20
C ILE A 81 15.40 -72.47 72.34
N ASP A 82 16.34 -73.17 72.99
CA ASP A 82 17.16 -72.59 74.05
C ASP A 82 18.06 -71.47 73.52
N LYS A 83 18.63 -71.63 72.31
CA LYS A 83 19.44 -70.60 71.66
C LYS A 83 18.62 -69.38 71.26
N VAL A 84 17.38 -69.56 70.79
CA VAL A 84 16.45 -68.47 70.49
C VAL A 84 16.10 -67.71 71.78
N ARG A 85 15.80 -68.40 72.88
CA ARG A 85 15.56 -67.74 74.17
C ARG A 85 16.78 -66.94 74.65
N HIS A 86 18.00 -67.46 74.50
CA HIS A 86 19.20 -66.73 74.86
C HIS A 86 19.39 -65.46 73.99
N LEU A 87 19.14 -65.57 72.69
CA LEU A 87 19.19 -64.42 71.76
C LEU A 87 18.10 -63.39 72.05
N GLU A 88 16.89 -63.82 72.39
CA GLU A 88 15.81 -62.92 72.83
C GLU A 88 16.21 -62.16 74.11
N GLN A 89 16.87 -62.83 75.05
CA GLN A 89 17.36 -62.22 76.29
C GLN A 89 18.49 -61.21 76.01
N GLN A 90 19.41 -61.54 75.11
CA GLN A 90 20.46 -60.62 74.67
C GLN A 90 19.91 -59.41 73.91
N ASN A 91 18.93 -59.62 73.02
CA ASN A 91 18.27 -58.53 72.31
C ASN A 91 17.58 -57.58 73.28
N LYS A 92 16.91 -58.10 74.31
CA LYS A 92 16.29 -57.26 75.35
C LYS A 92 17.32 -56.44 76.14
N MET A 93 18.49 -57.02 76.41
CA MET A 93 19.60 -56.29 77.05
C MET A 93 20.17 -55.19 76.13
N LEU A 94 20.36 -55.48 74.85
CA LEU A 94 20.79 -54.49 73.86
C LEU A 94 19.77 -53.36 73.70
N GLU A 95 18.48 -53.67 73.72
CA GLU A 95 17.40 -52.69 73.67
C GLU A 95 17.42 -51.76 74.89
N THR A 96 17.68 -52.30 76.09
CA THR A 96 17.85 -51.48 77.29
C THR A 96 19.11 -50.61 77.25
N LYS A 97 20.23 -51.14 76.75
CA LYS A 97 21.46 -50.36 76.53
C LYS A 97 21.26 -49.25 75.50
N TRP A 98 20.55 -49.54 74.42
CA TRP A 98 20.21 -48.57 73.39
C TRP A 98 19.40 -47.41 73.95
N LYS A 99 18.36 -47.70 74.75
CA LYS A 99 17.56 -46.66 75.40
C LYS A 99 18.37 -45.79 76.37
N LEU A 100 19.34 -46.37 77.06
CA LEU A 100 20.20 -45.66 78.01
C LEU A 100 21.20 -44.75 77.29
N LEU A 101 21.82 -45.23 76.20
CA LEU A 101 22.69 -44.43 75.33
C LEU A 101 21.93 -43.27 74.65
N GLN A 102 20.68 -43.50 74.25
CA GLN A 102 19.86 -42.47 73.63
C GLN A 102 19.52 -41.32 74.59
N GLN A 103 19.44 -41.60 75.90
CA GLN A 103 19.25 -40.57 76.94
C GLN A 103 20.53 -39.76 77.22
N GLU A 104 21.72 -40.34 77.04
CA GLU A 104 23.00 -39.63 77.22
C GLU A 104 23.37 -38.73 76.02
N THR A 105 22.82 -38.96 74.83
CA THR A 105 23.09 -38.16 73.61
C THR A 105 22.22 -36.90 73.43
N ALA A 106 21.41 -36.53 74.42
CA ALA A 106 20.56 -35.33 74.35
C ALA A 106 21.34 -34.04 74.71
N THR A 107 22.37 -33.71 73.94
CA THR A 107 22.82 -32.32 73.78
C THR A 107 22.59 -31.92 72.32
N PRO A 108 21.87 -30.82 72.03
CA PRO A 108 21.55 -30.45 70.66
C PRO A 108 22.81 -29.89 69.98
N SER A 109 23.30 -30.55 68.93
CA SER A 109 24.36 -30.02 68.07
C SER A 109 23.76 -29.02 67.07
N GLU A 110 24.30 -27.80 67.01
CA GLU A 110 23.91 -26.72 66.07
C GLU A 110 24.11 -27.06 64.58
N VAL A 111 24.79 -28.16 64.26
CA VAL A 111 25.17 -28.53 62.88
C VAL A 111 24.00 -29.13 62.08
N GLU A 112 23.10 -29.85 62.74
CA GLU A 112 21.96 -30.52 62.08
C GLU A 112 20.95 -29.54 61.43
N PRO A 113 20.53 -28.44 62.09
CA PRO A 113 19.66 -27.46 61.44
C PRO A 113 20.35 -26.71 60.28
N MET A 114 21.66 -26.48 60.35
CA MET A 114 22.41 -25.87 59.23
C MET A 114 22.47 -26.78 58.01
N LEU A 115 22.73 -28.08 58.20
CA LEU A 115 22.70 -29.06 57.12
C LEU A 115 21.29 -29.19 56.51
N LYS A 116 20.24 -29.18 57.34
CA LYS A 116 18.85 -29.19 56.85
C LYS A 116 18.52 -27.93 56.04
N ALA A 117 19.00 -26.76 56.44
CA ALA A 117 18.83 -25.52 55.69
C ALA A 117 19.58 -25.55 54.34
N TYR A 118 20.79 -26.10 54.30
CA TYR A 118 21.57 -26.26 53.07
C TYR A 118 20.94 -27.27 52.11
N VAL A 119 20.44 -28.39 52.62
CA VAL A 119 19.68 -29.38 51.82
C VAL A 119 18.41 -28.76 51.25
N ALA A 120 17.68 -27.97 52.04
CA ALA A 120 16.49 -27.25 51.56
C ALA A 120 16.84 -26.20 50.49
N SER A 121 17.99 -25.54 50.60
CA SER A 121 18.52 -24.63 49.57
C SER A 121 18.82 -25.36 48.25
N LEU A 122 19.53 -26.48 48.30
CA LEU A 122 19.83 -27.30 47.13
C LEU A 122 18.56 -27.87 46.47
N GLN A 123 17.57 -28.27 47.27
CA GLN A 123 16.28 -28.73 46.76
C GLN A 123 15.55 -27.61 45.99
N ARG A 124 15.52 -26.38 46.53
CA ARG A 124 14.94 -25.22 45.80
C ARG A 124 15.69 -24.93 44.50
N GLN A 125 17.02 -25.01 44.50
CA GLN A 125 17.81 -24.82 43.27
C GLN A 125 17.48 -25.90 42.22
N LEU A 126 17.34 -27.15 42.64
CA LEU A 126 16.96 -28.25 41.76
C LEU A 126 15.55 -28.06 41.19
N ASP A 127 14.60 -27.60 42.00
CA ASP A 127 13.23 -27.30 41.56
C ASP A 127 13.19 -26.15 40.54
N CYS A 128 13.96 -25.06 40.78
CA CYS A 128 14.11 -23.97 39.83
C CYS A 128 14.68 -24.47 38.50
N ILE A 129 15.80 -25.20 38.52
CA ILE A 129 16.42 -25.77 37.30
C ILE A 129 15.45 -26.74 36.60
N THR A 130 14.67 -27.51 37.35
CA THR A 130 13.68 -28.43 36.77
C THR A 130 12.53 -27.66 36.11
N SER A 131 12.10 -26.53 36.68
CA SER A 131 11.10 -25.65 36.05
C SER A 131 11.64 -24.99 34.77
N ASP A 132 12.89 -24.54 34.77
CA ASP A 132 13.55 -23.97 33.60
C ASP A 132 13.74 -25.01 32.50
N LYS A 133 14.13 -26.24 32.86
CA LYS A 133 14.19 -27.36 31.91
C LYS A 133 12.83 -27.61 31.26
N ARG A 134 11.75 -27.65 32.05
CA ARG A 134 10.38 -27.83 31.49
C ARG A 134 9.97 -26.67 30.59
N ARG A 135 10.34 -25.43 30.94
CA ARG A 135 10.08 -24.25 30.10
C ARG A 135 10.83 -24.35 28.77
N LEU A 136 12.12 -24.67 28.80
CA LEU A 136 12.95 -24.86 27.62
C LEU A 136 12.45 -26.04 26.76
N ASP A 137 12.00 -27.15 27.37
CA ASP A 137 11.42 -28.28 26.65
C ASP A 137 10.11 -27.88 25.94
N MET A 138 9.28 -27.03 26.56
CA MET A 138 8.08 -26.47 25.93
C MET A 138 8.41 -25.51 24.78
N GLU A 139 9.39 -24.62 24.96
CA GLU A 139 9.87 -23.71 23.91
C GLU A 139 10.48 -24.49 22.73
N ASN A 140 11.26 -25.53 23.00
CA ASN A 140 11.85 -26.39 21.97
C ASN A 140 10.78 -27.20 21.21
N SER A 141 9.78 -27.72 21.91
CA SER A 141 8.62 -28.39 21.28
C SER A 141 7.81 -27.43 20.39
N ALA A 142 7.60 -26.19 20.87
CA ALA A 142 6.94 -25.15 20.06
C ALA A 142 7.77 -24.76 18.83
N MET A 143 9.10 -24.66 18.97
CA MET A 143 10.01 -24.40 17.86
C MET A 143 9.99 -25.55 16.84
N HIS A 144 10.05 -26.80 17.28
CA HIS A 144 9.93 -27.97 16.41
C HIS A 144 8.59 -28.00 15.66
N LYS A 145 7.50 -27.64 16.32
CA LYS A 145 6.18 -27.51 15.67
C LYS A 145 6.20 -26.43 14.59
N ASN A 146 6.73 -25.24 14.89
CA ASN A 146 6.85 -24.15 13.92
C ASN A 146 7.74 -24.53 12.72
N VAL A 147 8.84 -25.25 12.94
CA VAL A 147 9.71 -25.74 11.87
C VAL A 147 8.96 -26.75 10.99
N ASN A 148 8.18 -27.66 11.59
CA ASN A 148 7.40 -28.64 10.83
C ASN A 148 6.24 -28.00 10.06
N ASP A 149 5.60 -26.98 10.65
CA ASP A 149 4.57 -26.17 9.98
C ASP A 149 5.17 -25.39 8.81
N ASN A 150 6.40 -24.86 8.94
CA ASN A 150 7.10 -24.22 7.83
C ASN A 150 7.52 -25.24 6.76
N LYS A 151 8.03 -26.42 7.14
CA LYS A 151 8.37 -27.50 6.21
C LYS A 151 7.17 -27.91 5.35
N THR A 152 6.02 -28.13 5.99
CA THR A 152 4.78 -28.50 5.28
C THR A 152 4.29 -27.38 4.35
N LYS A 153 4.43 -26.11 4.74
CA LYS A 153 4.17 -24.97 3.85
C LYS A 153 5.10 -24.93 2.64
N TYR A 154 6.39 -25.22 2.81
CA TYR A 154 7.33 -25.31 1.69
C TYR A 154 6.99 -26.47 0.74
N GLU A 155 6.65 -27.64 1.28
CA GLU A 155 6.20 -28.79 0.47
C GLU A 155 4.92 -28.47 -0.31
N GLN A 156 3.97 -27.76 0.30
CA GLN A 156 2.77 -27.28 -0.38
C GLN A 156 3.09 -26.27 -1.49
N GLU A 157 4.03 -25.36 -1.25
CA GLU A 157 4.43 -24.35 -2.24
C GLU A 157 5.17 -24.98 -3.43
N ILE A 158 6.01 -26.00 -3.18
CA ILE A 158 6.62 -26.82 -4.24
C ILE A 158 5.54 -27.50 -5.09
N ASN A 159 4.54 -28.12 -4.45
CA ASN A 159 3.45 -28.78 -5.17
C ASN A 159 2.60 -27.80 -5.99
N LYS A 160 2.32 -26.60 -5.46
CA LYS A 160 1.63 -25.53 -6.20
C LYS A 160 2.46 -25.06 -7.39
N ARG A 161 3.77 -24.90 -7.22
CA ARG A 161 4.68 -24.56 -8.31
C ARG A 161 4.66 -25.62 -9.41
N SER A 162 4.77 -26.90 -9.06
CA SER A 162 4.68 -28.00 -10.03
C SER A 162 3.33 -28.02 -10.77
N HIS A 163 2.23 -27.70 -10.08
CA HIS A 163 0.93 -27.59 -10.71
C HIS A 163 0.84 -26.40 -11.68
N ALA A 164 1.32 -25.22 -11.27
CA ALA A 164 1.37 -24.03 -12.12
C ALA A 164 2.30 -24.23 -13.33
N GLU A 165 3.42 -24.95 -13.18
CA GLU A 165 4.30 -25.33 -14.29
C GLU A 165 3.57 -26.25 -15.29
N ASN A 166 2.77 -27.20 -14.81
CA ASN A 166 1.95 -28.05 -15.68
C ASN A 166 0.84 -27.25 -16.41
N GLU A 167 0.18 -26.31 -15.72
CA GLU A 167 -0.81 -25.42 -16.35
C GLU A 167 -0.16 -24.52 -17.41
N PHE A 168 1.03 -23.99 -17.13
CA PHE A 168 1.78 -23.18 -18.08
C PHE A 168 2.12 -23.97 -19.35
N VAL A 169 2.51 -25.24 -19.22
CA VAL A 169 2.77 -26.11 -20.39
C VAL A 169 1.50 -26.31 -21.23
N MET A 170 0.33 -26.45 -20.59
CA MET A 170 -0.95 -26.56 -21.30
C MET A 170 -1.33 -25.26 -22.02
N ILE A 171 -1.23 -24.12 -21.33
CA ILE A 171 -1.49 -22.80 -21.92
C ILE A 171 -0.53 -22.54 -23.07
N LYS A 172 0.75 -22.91 -22.95
CA LYS A 172 1.72 -22.79 -24.03
C LYS A 172 1.28 -23.58 -25.27
N LYS A 173 0.81 -24.81 -25.09
CA LYS A 173 0.26 -25.62 -26.19
C LYS A 173 -0.93 -24.95 -26.86
N ASP A 174 -1.84 -24.37 -26.08
CA ASP A 174 -3.02 -23.66 -26.62
C ASP A 174 -2.64 -22.38 -27.37
N VAL A 175 -1.63 -21.65 -26.87
CA VAL A 175 -1.06 -20.47 -27.55
C VAL A 175 -0.37 -20.88 -28.85
N ASP A 176 0.42 -21.95 -28.85
CA ASP A 176 1.08 -22.47 -30.06
C ASP A 176 0.04 -22.92 -31.09
N MET A 177 -1.05 -23.58 -30.68
CA MET A 177 -2.18 -23.92 -31.56
C MET A 177 -2.91 -22.68 -32.11
N GLY A 178 -3.12 -21.67 -31.26
CA GLY A 178 -3.71 -20.39 -31.67
C GLY A 178 -2.82 -19.64 -32.66
N TYR A 179 -1.49 -19.70 -32.49
CA TYR A 179 -0.54 -19.09 -33.41
C TYR A 179 -0.53 -19.79 -34.77
N LEU A 180 -0.60 -21.12 -34.80
CA LEU A 180 -0.76 -21.89 -36.04
C LEU A 180 -2.06 -21.52 -36.77
N SER A 181 -3.18 -21.45 -36.03
CA SER A 181 -4.48 -21.06 -36.61
C SER A 181 -4.46 -19.62 -37.15
N LYS A 182 -3.75 -18.72 -36.46
CA LYS A 182 -3.56 -17.34 -36.93
C LYS A 182 -2.75 -17.30 -38.22
N LEU A 183 -1.65 -18.05 -38.30
CA LEU A 183 -0.84 -18.14 -39.52
C LEU A 183 -1.66 -18.68 -40.70
N GLU A 184 -2.49 -19.69 -40.48
CA GLU A 184 -3.40 -20.24 -41.49
C GLU A 184 -4.41 -19.18 -41.98
N LEU A 185 -4.99 -18.40 -41.05
CA LEU A 185 -5.91 -17.31 -41.40
C LEU A 185 -5.21 -16.15 -42.13
N GLU A 186 -3.97 -15.82 -41.77
CA GLU A 186 -3.17 -14.81 -42.47
C GLU A 186 -2.85 -15.25 -43.91
N ASP A 187 -2.54 -16.54 -44.13
CA ASP A 187 -2.32 -17.12 -45.45
C ASP A 187 -3.59 -17.04 -46.32
N LEU A 188 -4.75 -17.43 -45.76
CA LEU A 188 -6.07 -17.28 -46.39
C LEU A 188 -6.39 -15.83 -46.75
N LEU A 189 -6.10 -14.88 -45.85
CA LEU A 189 -6.33 -13.46 -46.11
C LEU A 189 -5.43 -12.93 -47.24
N SER A 190 -4.18 -13.41 -47.31
CA SER A 190 -3.27 -13.08 -48.41
C SER A 190 -3.84 -13.57 -49.75
N SER A 191 -4.35 -14.81 -49.80
CA SER A 191 -4.95 -15.37 -51.02
C SER A 191 -6.20 -14.60 -51.47
N LEU A 192 -7.06 -14.20 -50.52
CA LEU A 192 -8.29 -13.46 -50.82
C LEU A 192 -7.98 -12.02 -51.27
N SER A 193 -6.91 -11.42 -50.73
CA SER A 193 -6.41 -10.11 -51.16
C SER A 193 -5.90 -10.16 -52.60
N GLU A 194 -5.18 -11.24 -52.98
CA GLU A 194 -4.74 -11.46 -54.36
C GLU A 194 -5.93 -11.62 -55.31
N GLU A 195 -6.95 -12.40 -54.94
CA GLU A 195 -8.20 -12.52 -55.73
C GLU A 195 -8.93 -11.18 -55.88
N PHE A 196 -9.05 -10.41 -54.81
CA PHE A 196 -9.68 -9.10 -54.84
C PHE A 196 -8.95 -8.14 -55.77
N ASN A 197 -7.61 -8.10 -55.70
CA ASN A 197 -6.80 -7.25 -56.56
C ASN A 197 -6.91 -7.67 -58.03
N PHE A 198 -6.99 -8.96 -58.31
CA PHE A 198 -7.24 -9.48 -59.65
C PHE A 198 -8.61 -9.03 -60.19
N LEU A 199 -9.68 -9.18 -59.40
CA LEU A 199 -11.02 -8.74 -59.80
C LEU A 199 -11.08 -7.23 -60.04
N LYS A 200 -10.44 -6.44 -59.18
CA LYS A 200 -10.38 -4.99 -59.31
C LYS A 200 -9.70 -4.57 -60.61
N ALA A 201 -8.60 -5.23 -60.99
CA ALA A 201 -7.91 -4.96 -62.24
C ALA A 201 -8.79 -5.25 -63.47
N ILE A 202 -9.64 -6.28 -63.42
CA ILE A 202 -10.62 -6.57 -64.47
C ILE A 202 -11.67 -5.45 -64.57
N TYR A 203 -12.26 -5.04 -63.44
CA TYR A 203 -13.26 -3.96 -63.45
C TYR A 203 -12.69 -2.63 -63.94
N ASP A 204 -11.46 -2.29 -63.56
CA ASP A 204 -10.80 -1.08 -64.01
C ASP A 204 -10.54 -1.11 -65.54
N ALA A 205 -10.24 -2.29 -66.10
CA ALA A 205 -10.09 -2.47 -67.54
C ALA A 205 -11.43 -2.34 -68.29
N GLU A 206 -12.52 -2.94 -67.79
CA GLU A 206 -13.86 -2.80 -68.38
C GLU A 206 -14.34 -1.33 -68.36
N LEU A 207 -14.09 -0.62 -67.26
CA LEU A 207 -14.42 0.82 -67.17
C LEU A 207 -13.61 1.67 -68.13
N PHE A 208 -12.38 1.28 -68.45
CA PHE A 208 -11.56 1.97 -69.43
C PHE A 208 -12.11 1.78 -70.85
N GLU A 209 -12.49 0.55 -71.23
CA GLU A 209 -13.12 0.27 -72.52
C GLU A 209 -14.44 1.03 -72.69
N LEU A 210 -15.33 0.98 -71.68
CA LEU A 210 -16.61 1.72 -71.72
C LEU A 210 -16.43 3.24 -71.84
N ARG A 211 -15.37 3.79 -71.26
CA ARG A 211 -15.06 5.23 -71.36
C ARG A 211 -14.55 5.63 -72.73
N GLU A 212 -13.82 4.76 -73.43
CA GLU A 212 -13.39 5.00 -74.81
C GLU A 212 -14.60 4.93 -75.76
N ASP A 213 -15.49 3.95 -75.58
CA ASP A 213 -16.72 3.83 -76.38
C ASP A 213 -17.64 5.06 -76.25
N MET A 214 -17.70 5.69 -75.06
CA MET A 214 -18.48 6.91 -74.85
C MET A 214 -17.91 8.15 -75.54
N LYS A 215 -16.60 8.22 -75.79
CA LYS A 215 -15.97 9.39 -76.43
C LYS A 215 -16.30 9.51 -77.91
N GLU A 216 -16.60 8.41 -78.60
CA GLU A 216 -16.95 8.43 -80.03
C GLU A 216 -18.35 9.02 -80.33
N THR A 217 -19.14 9.35 -79.30
CA THR A 217 -20.58 9.67 -79.48
C THR A 217 -20.97 11.15 -79.29
N SER A 218 -20.02 12.11 -79.19
CA SER A 218 -20.37 13.52 -78.96
C SER A 218 -20.12 14.45 -80.17
N VAL A 219 -21.18 14.76 -80.93
CA VAL A 219 -21.18 15.76 -82.02
C VAL A 219 -21.82 17.06 -81.52
N VAL A 220 -21.09 18.16 -81.58
CA VAL A 220 -21.53 19.50 -81.16
C VAL A 220 -21.74 20.40 -82.39
N VAL A 221 -22.91 21.03 -82.48
CA VAL A 221 -23.22 22.08 -83.47
C VAL A 221 -23.18 23.43 -82.76
N GLN A 222 -22.32 24.35 -83.24
CA GLN A 222 -22.26 25.73 -82.80
C GLN A 222 -23.16 26.61 -83.67
N MET A 223 -23.82 27.59 -83.04
CA MET A 223 -24.19 28.83 -83.71
C MET A 223 -23.82 30.01 -82.83
N ASP A 224 -22.99 30.88 -83.39
CA ASP A 224 -22.63 32.19 -82.87
C ASP A 224 -23.80 33.17 -83.04
N ASN A 225 -24.02 34.01 -82.02
CA ASN A 225 -24.45 35.38 -82.30
C ASN A 225 -24.00 36.33 -81.18
N SER A 226 -22.98 37.12 -81.50
CA SER A 226 -22.45 38.20 -80.69
C SER A 226 -23.46 39.34 -80.52
N ARG A 227 -23.63 39.82 -79.29
CA ARG A 227 -23.75 41.26 -79.00
C ARG A 227 -23.42 41.53 -77.53
N ALA A 228 -22.45 42.40 -77.35
CA ALA A 228 -21.78 42.72 -76.10
C ALA A 228 -22.72 43.29 -75.04
N LEU A 229 -22.80 42.58 -73.91
CA LEU A 229 -22.83 43.14 -72.58
C LEU A 229 -21.70 42.42 -71.84
N ASN A 230 -20.86 43.16 -71.13
CA ASN A 230 -19.70 42.62 -70.42
C ASN A 230 -20.14 41.85 -69.15
N MET A 231 -21.10 40.93 -69.32
CA MET A 231 -21.59 40.00 -68.31
C MET A 231 -20.53 38.97 -67.99
N ASP A 232 -19.64 38.64 -68.93
CA ASP A 232 -18.59 37.64 -68.69
C ASP A 232 -17.60 38.09 -67.61
N GLN A 233 -17.32 39.39 -67.49
CA GLN A 233 -16.42 39.90 -66.44
C GLN A 233 -17.08 39.89 -65.05
N VAL A 234 -18.35 40.31 -64.96
CA VAL A 234 -19.13 40.27 -63.71
C VAL A 234 -19.47 38.83 -63.32
N VAL A 235 -19.79 37.96 -64.28
CA VAL A 235 -20.02 36.52 -64.06
C VAL A 235 -18.72 35.84 -63.67
N SER A 236 -17.58 36.15 -64.28
CA SER A 236 -16.29 35.63 -63.84
C SER A 236 -15.92 36.11 -62.44
N GLU A 237 -16.18 37.36 -62.09
CA GLU A 237 -15.87 37.90 -60.75
C GLU A 237 -16.80 37.34 -59.67
N VAL A 238 -18.11 37.22 -59.96
CA VAL A 238 -19.06 36.52 -59.10
C VAL A 238 -18.72 35.03 -58.99
N LYS A 239 -18.27 34.40 -60.07
CA LYS A 239 -17.85 32.99 -60.07
C LYS A 239 -16.57 32.78 -59.27
N LEU A 240 -15.60 33.68 -59.37
CA LEU A 240 -14.36 33.64 -58.58
C LEU A 240 -14.66 33.84 -57.09
N GLN A 241 -15.54 34.79 -56.74
CA GLN A 241 -16.00 34.98 -55.37
C GLN A 241 -16.80 33.77 -54.87
N TYR A 242 -17.59 33.11 -55.72
CA TYR A 242 -18.31 31.89 -55.36
C TYR A 242 -17.34 30.72 -55.14
N GLU A 243 -16.31 30.59 -55.97
CA GLU A 243 -15.26 29.57 -55.83
C GLU A 243 -14.44 29.79 -54.56
N GLU A 244 -14.09 31.03 -54.20
CA GLU A 244 -13.40 31.34 -52.94
C GLU A 244 -14.28 31.14 -51.70
N LEU A 245 -15.57 31.51 -51.76
CA LEU A 245 -16.50 31.29 -50.64
C LEU A 245 -16.81 29.81 -50.46
N ALA A 246 -16.94 29.05 -51.56
CA ALA A 246 -17.10 27.60 -51.53
C ALA A 246 -15.81 26.87 -51.13
N ALA A 247 -14.63 27.43 -51.40
CA ALA A 247 -13.37 26.90 -50.91
C ALA A 247 -13.22 27.11 -49.39
N ARG A 248 -13.47 28.34 -48.90
CA ARG A 248 -13.45 28.63 -47.45
C ARG A 248 -14.51 27.85 -46.69
N GLY A 249 -15.73 27.76 -47.20
CA GLY A 249 -16.80 26.96 -46.59
C GLY A 249 -16.47 25.46 -46.55
N ARG A 250 -15.75 24.93 -47.56
CA ARG A 250 -15.23 23.56 -47.55
C ARG A 250 -14.11 23.38 -46.54
N GLU A 251 -13.13 24.29 -46.47
CA GLU A 251 -12.04 24.21 -45.49
C GLU A 251 -12.56 24.33 -44.05
N GLU A 252 -13.51 25.23 -43.78
CA GLU A 252 -14.13 25.37 -42.46
C GLU A 252 -14.93 24.11 -42.09
N ALA A 253 -15.71 23.55 -43.02
CA ALA A 253 -16.44 22.30 -42.81
C ALA A 253 -15.50 21.10 -42.63
N GLU A 254 -14.44 20.97 -43.43
CA GLU A 254 -13.43 19.92 -43.30
C GLU A 254 -12.66 20.06 -42.00
N SER A 255 -12.30 21.27 -41.58
CA SER A 255 -11.64 21.51 -40.29
C SER A 255 -12.55 21.15 -39.12
N TRP A 256 -13.84 21.48 -39.20
CA TRP A 256 -14.83 21.11 -38.19
C TRP A 256 -15.10 19.61 -38.15
N HIS A 257 -15.26 18.96 -39.32
CA HIS A 257 -15.40 17.51 -39.42
C HIS A 257 -14.16 16.78 -38.90
N ARG A 258 -12.96 17.29 -39.16
CA ARG A 258 -11.70 16.73 -38.67
C ARG A 258 -11.60 16.86 -37.15
N ILE A 259 -11.87 18.03 -36.58
CA ILE A 259 -11.88 18.22 -35.12
C ILE A 259 -12.93 17.32 -34.45
N LYS A 260 -14.13 17.21 -35.04
CA LYS A 260 -15.21 16.37 -34.53
C LYS A 260 -14.91 14.88 -34.67
N PHE A 261 -14.25 14.48 -35.76
CA PHE A 261 -13.78 13.11 -35.98
C PHE A 261 -12.67 12.75 -35.00
N ASP A 262 -11.72 13.64 -34.77
CA ASP A 262 -10.65 13.46 -33.78
C ASP A 262 -11.21 13.39 -32.35
N GLN A 263 -12.21 14.21 -32.00
CA GLN A 263 -12.92 14.13 -30.72
C GLN A 263 -13.69 12.80 -30.57
N MET A 264 -14.46 12.39 -31.57
CA MET A 264 -15.22 11.13 -31.49
C MET A 264 -14.31 9.90 -31.55
N THR A 265 -13.15 9.98 -32.19
CA THR A 265 -12.15 8.90 -32.19
C THR A 265 -11.48 8.80 -30.81
N ALA A 266 -11.16 9.93 -30.18
CA ALA A 266 -10.67 9.96 -28.80
C ALA A 266 -11.70 9.43 -27.80
N GLU A 267 -12.98 9.77 -27.95
CA GLU A 267 -14.07 9.21 -27.15
C GLU A 267 -14.25 7.69 -27.40
N ALA A 268 -14.14 7.23 -28.65
CA ALA A 268 -14.20 5.81 -28.98
C ALA A 268 -13.01 5.01 -28.40
N ASP A 269 -11.80 5.59 -28.41
CA ASP A 269 -10.61 5.01 -27.78
C ASP A 269 -10.76 4.98 -26.26
N GLN A 270 -11.37 6.01 -25.68
CA GLN A 270 -11.69 6.06 -24.25
C GLN A 270 -12.69 4.96 -23.87
N TYR A 271 -13.80 4.81 -24.61
CA TYR A 271 -14.75 3.71 -24.40
C TYR A 271 -14.12 2.33 -24.66
N GLY A 272 -13.20 2.24 -25.62
CA GLY A 272 -12.42 1.02 -25.88
C GLY A 272 -11.50 0.65 -24.70
N ASN A 273 -10.88 1.64 -24.07
CA ASN A 273 -10.04 1.47 -22.89
C ASN A 273 -10.87 1.12 -21.64
N GLU A 274 -12.04 1.75 -21.47
CA GLU A 274 -12.99 1.41 -20.41
C GLU A 274 -13.52 -0.03 -20.56
N LEU A 275 -13.88 -0.44 -21.77
CA LEU A 275 -14.28 -1.82 -22.05
C LEU A 275 -13.14 -2.81 -21.77
N ARG A 276 -11.89 -2.43 -22.07
CA ARG A 276 -10.71 -3.26 -21.77
C ARG A 276 -10.47 -3.35 -20.26
N SER A 277 -10.68 -2.26 -19.52
CA SER A 277 -10.62 -2.24 -18.05
C SER A 277 -11.71 -3.12 -17.43
N ALA A 278 -12.96 -2.96 -17.86
CA ALA A 278 -14.08 -3.79 -17.41
C ALA A 278 -13.87 -5.28 -17.75
N LYS A 279 -13.30 -5.60 -18.93
CA LYS A 279 -12.91 -6.98 -19.27
C LYS A 279 -11.82 -7.53 -18.35
N ASN A 280 -10.85 -6.70 -17.97
CA ASN A 280 -9.79 -7.10 -17.04
C ASN A 280 -10.36 -7.34 -15.63
N GLU A 281 -11.28 -6.48 -15.16
CA GLU A 281 -11.99 -6.65 -13.89
C GLU A 281 -12.88 -7.90 -13.89
N ILE A 282 -13.60 -8.17 -14.99
CA ILE A 282 -14.38 -9.41 -15.16
C ILE A 282 -13.45 -10.63 -15.16
N ALA A 283 -12.28 -10.55 -15.80
CA ALA A 283 -11.30 -11.64 -15.77
C ALA A 283 -10.73 -11.85 -14.35
N GLU A 284 -10.54 -10.78 -13.58
CA GLU A 284 -10.08 -10.85 -12.19
C GLU A 284 -11.16 -11.42 -11.25
N LEU A 285 -12.42 -10.99 -11.41
CA LEU A 285 -13.56 -11.57 -10.71
C LEU A 285 -13.75 -13.04 -11.08
N ASN A 286 -13.59 -13.43 -12.35
CA ASN A 286 -13.64 -14.83 -12.76
C ASN A 286 -12.50 -15.65 -12.13
N ARG A 287 -11.29 -15.09 -11.98
CA ARG A 287 -10.19 -15.75 -11.25
C ARG A 287 -10.52 -15.91 -9.76
N ILE A 288 -11.14 -14.91 -9.14
CA ILE A 288 -11.58 -14.99 -7.73
C ILE A 288 -12.69 -16.02 -7.58
N ILE A 289 -13.67 -16.05 -8.50
CA ILE A 289 -14.74 -17.06 -8.52
C ILE A 289 -14.15 -18.46 -8.68
N SER A 290 -13.21 -18.67 -9.61
CA SER A 290 -12.54 -19.97 -9.75
C SER A 290 -11.71 -20.35 -8.52
N ARG A 291 -11.05 -19.38 -7.86
CA ARG A 291 -10.33 -19.64 -6.59
C ARG A 291 -11.31 -20.04 -5.48
N LEU A 292 -12.43 -19.33 -5.33
CA LEU A 292 -13.47 -19.67 -4.36
C LEU A 292 -14.14 -21.01 -4.70
N GLN A 293 -14.38 -21.32 -5.98
CA GLN A 293 -14.88 -22.62 -6.42
C GLN A 293 -13.90 -23.75 -6.10
N ASN A 294 -12.59 -23.52 -6.26
CA ASN A 294 -11.55 -24.49 -5.90
C ASN A 294 -11.42 -24.64 -4.37
N GLU A 295 -11.57 -23.57 -3.60
CA GLU A 295 -11.63 -23.64 -2.13
C GLU A 295 -12.89 -24.37 -1.66
N ILE A 296 -14.05 -24.13 -2.28
CA ILE A 296 -15.29 -24.86 -2.01
C ILE A 296 -15.14 -26.34 -2.40
N ALA A 297 -14.50 -26.65 -3.52
CA ALA A 297 -14.21 -28.03 -3.95
C ALA A 297 -13.22 -28.72 -2.99
N ALA A 298 -12.22 -28.00 -2.49
CA ALA A 298 -11.28 -28.49 -1.49
C ALA A 298 -11.95 -28.73 -0.13
N LEU A 299 -12.85 -27.84 0.29
CA LEU A 299 -13.66 -28.01 1.50
C LEU A 299 -14.66 -29.16 1.37
N LYS A 300 -15.30 -29.33 0.19
CA LYS A 300 -16.14 -30.50 -0.16
C LYS A 300 -15.34 -31.81 -0.16
N ALA A 301 -14.11 -31.81 -0.68
CA ALA A 301 -13.24 -32.97 -0.69
C ALA A 301 -12.78 -33.37 0.73
N GLN A 302 -12.56 -32.39 1.62
CA GLN A 302 -12.29 -32.65 3.05
C GLN A 302 -13.49 -33.22 3.82
N THR A 303 -14.70 -33.15 3.28
CA THR A 303 -15.91 -33.71 3.93
C THR A 303 -16.22 -35.16 3.51
N ILE A 304 -15.46 -35.75 2.58
CA ILE A 304 -15.62 -37.15 2.14
C ILE A 304 -14.47 -38.00 2.70
N HIS A 305 -14.40 -38.11 4.03
CA HIS A 305 -13.71 -39.21 4.71
C HIS A 305 -14.63 -39.75 5.83
N PRO A 306 -14.93 -41.06 5.86
CA PRO A 306 -15.98 -41.59 6.72
C PRO A 306 -15.45 -41.96 8.10
N SER A 307 -15.72 -41.12 9.11
CA SER A 307 -15.89 -41.59 10.49
C SER A 307 -16.49 -40.52 11.40
N THR A 308 -17.71 -40.80 11.88
CA THR A 308 -18.49 -40.22 13.01
C THR A 308 -19.39 -38.98 12.78
N PRO A 309 -20.73 -39.07 13.09
CA PRO A 309 -21.69 -37.94 13.16
C PRO A 309 -21.82 -37.39 14.61
N PRO A 310 -22.22 -36.12 14.85
CA PRO A 310 -23.51 -35.55 14.42
C PRO A 310 -23.44 -34.07 13.96
N LEU A 311 -23.73 -33.77 12.69
CA LEU A 311 -23.89 -32.40 12.17
C LEU A 311 -25.04 -32.26 11.16
N PHE A 312 -26.08 -33.10 11.25
CA PHE A 312 -27.13 -33.14 10.22
C PHE A 312 -28.03 -31.89 10.20
N PHE A 313 -28.13 -31.13 11.30
CA PHE A 313 -28.98 -29.94 11.36
C PHE A 313 -28.27 -28.66 10.85
N GLN A 314 -26.97 -28.53 11.08
CA GLN A 314 -26.20 -27.40 10.54
C GLN A 314 -25.93 -27.58 9.04
N HIS A 315 -25.70 -28.81 8.57
CA HIS A 315 -25.53 -29.09 7.14
C HIS A 315 -26.76 -28.72 6.32
N SER A 316 -27.97 -29.09 6.74
CA SER A 316 -29.19 -28.71 6.01
C SER A 316 -29.41 -27.20 5.94
N THR A 317 -28.97 -26.46 6.97
CA THR A 317 -29.15 -25.00 7.03
C THR A 317 -28.10 -24.28 6.18
N LEU A 318 -26.85 -24.76 6.21
CA LEU A 318 -25.77 -24.25 5.37
C LEU A 318 -25.98 -24.61 3.90
N GLU A 319 -26.46 -25.81 3.59
CA GLU A 319 -26.81 -26.20 2.21
C GLU A 319 -27.95 -25.35 1.65
N GLN A 320 -28.94 -25.00 2.47
CA GLN A 320 -30.03 -24.10 2.07
C GLN A 320 -29.52 -22.67 1.84
N GLN A 321 -28.62 -22.16 2.70
CA GLN A 321 -28.01 -20.84 2.53
C GLN A 321 -27.06 -20.78 1.32
N ILE A 322 -26.33 -21.87 1.04
CA ILE A 322 -25.47 -21.99 -0.14
C ILE A 322 -26.33 -22.02 -1.41
N ALA A 323 -27.41 -22.81 -1.44
CA ALA A 323 -28.32 -22.84 -2.59
C ALA A 323 -29.02 -21.49 -2.82
N GLU A 324 -29.31 -20.73 -1.77
CA GLU A 324 -29.88 -19.38 -1.88
C GLU A 324 -28.86 -18.35 -2.37
N ALA A 325 -27.60 -18.45 -1.93
CA ALA A 325 -26.48 -17.64 -2.40
C ALA A 325 -26.11 -17.94 -3.86
N GLU A 326 -26.13 -19.21 -4.27
CA GLU A 326 -25.93 -19.64 -5.67
C GLU A 326 -27.03 -19.08 -6.57
N ARG A 327 -28.31 -19.17 -6.17
CA ARG A 327 -29.42 -18.59 -6.93
C ARG A 327 -29.35 -17.06 -7.04
N HIS A 328 -28.91 -16.38 -5.98
CA HIS A 328 -28.68 -14.93 -6.03
C HIS A 328 -27.52 -14.55 -6.95
N GLY A 329 -26.43 -15.33 -6.92
CA GLY A 329 -25.30 -15.17 -7.83
C GLY A 329 -25.71 -15.35 -9.29
N ASP A 330 -26.44 -16.43 -9.59
CA ASP A 330 -26.93 -16.72 -10.95
C ASP A 330 -27.92 -15.65 -11.44
N ALA A 331 -28.82 -15.18 -10.58
CA ALA A 331 -29.73 -14.08 -10.89
C ALA A 331 -28.97 -12.78 -11.20
N ALA A 332 -27.93 -12.46 -10.42
CA ALA A 332 -27.09 -11.28 -10.66
C ALA A 332 -26.31 -11.38 -11.98
N VAL A 333 -25.84 -12.58 -12.35
CA VAL A 333 -25.15 -12.82 -13.63
C VAL A 333 -26.11 -12.72 -14.81
N ILE A 334 -27.34 -13.24 -14.69
CA ILE A 334 -28.37 -13.12 -15.73
C ILE A 334 -28.76 -11.65 -15.93
N ASP A 335 -28.95 -10.91 -14.84
CA ASP A 335 -29.25 -9.48 -14.86
C ASP A 335 -28.10 -8.64 -15.45
N ALA A 336 -26.85 -8.97 -15.13
CA ALA A 336 -25.68 -8.36 -15.75
C ALA A 336 -25.59 -8.65 -17.27
N LYS A 337 -25.87 -9.89 -17.69
CA LYS A 337 -25.93 -10.27 -19.11
C LYS A 337 -27.05 -9.55 -19.85
N ALA A 338 -28.21 -9.36 -19.21
CA ALA A 338 -29.32 -8.59 -19.76
C ALA A 338 -28.93 -7.11 -19.96
N ARG A 339 -28.32 -6.48 -18.95
CA ARG A 339 -27.81 -5.10 -19.07
C ARG A 339 -26.80 -4.93 -20.20
N ILE A 340 -25.88 -5.88 -20.38
CA ILE A 340 -24.89 -5.82 -21.48
C ILE A 340 -25.60 -5.88 -22.84
N LYS A 341 -26.64 -6.71 -22.96
CA LYS A 341 -27.45 -6.79 -24.19
C LYS A 341 -28.20 -5.48 -24.43
N ASP A 342 -28.83 -4.91 -23.41
CA ASP A 342 -29.57 -3.64 -23.51
C ASP A 342 -28.65 -2.47 -23.90
N LEU A 343 -27.43 -2.43 -23.35
CA LEU A 343 -26.39 -1.46 -23.73
C LEU A 343 -25.92 -1.67 -25.17
N GLY A 344 -25.78 -2.92 -25.62
CA GLY A 344 -25.47 -3.24 -27.02
C GLY A 344 -26.55 -2.79 -28.00
N ASP A 345 -27.83 -2.97 -27.62
CA ASP A 345 -28.97 -2.53 -28.42
C ASP A 345 -29.11 -0.98 -28.43
N ALA A 346 -28.82 -0.33 -27.31
CA ALA A 346 -28.76 1.13 -27.21
C ALA A 346 -27.65 1.72 -28.10
N LEU A 347 -26.47 1.09 -28.13
CA LEU A 347 -25.35 1.49 -29.01
C LEU A 347 -25.73 1.34 -30.49
N GLN A 348 -26.36 0.22 -30.87
CA GLN A 348 -26.88 0.00 -32.22
C GLN A 348 -27.91 1.06 -32.61
N LYS A 349 -28.79 1.44 -31.69
CA LYS A 349 -29.79 2.50 -31.90
C LYS A 349 -29.14 3.87 -32.07
N ALA A 350 -28.18 4.23 -31.21
CA ALA A 350 -27.43 5.48 -31.31
C ALA A 350 -26.67 5.59 -32.64
N LYS A 351 -26.07 4.50 -33.14
CA LYS A 351 -25.43 4.46 -34.47
C LYS A 351 -26.43 4.73 -35.61
N ARG A 352 -27.63 4.17 -35.54
CA ARG A 352 -28.69 4.42 -36.54
C ARG A 352 -29.20 5.87 -36.45
N ASP A 353 -29.31 6.42 -35.25
CA ASP A 353 -29.70 7.81 -35.03
C ASP A 353 -28.64 8.79 -35.53
N MET A 354 -27.36 8.50 -35.35
CA MET A 354 -26.25 9.27 -35.93
C MET A 354 -26.30 9.26 -37.46
N ALA A 355 -26.53 8.09 -38.08
CA ALA A 355 -26.67 7.97 -39.54
C ALA A 355 -27.91 8.73 -40.06
N ARG A 356 -28.98 8.81 -39.27
CA ARG A 356 -30.18 9.59 -39.59
C ARG A 356 -29.90 11.10 -39.47
N GLN A 357 -29.28 11.55 -38.39
CA GLN A 357 -28.90 12.96 -38.20
C GLN A 357 -27.96 13.43 -39.30
N LEU A 358 -26.99 12.62 -39.73
CA LEU A 358 -26.11 12.94 -40.87
C LEU A 358 -26.90 13.17 -42.17
N ARG A 359 -27.93 12.37 -42.44
CA ARG A 359 -28.80 12.56 -43.60
C ARG A 359 -29.66 13.82 -43.48
N GLU A 360 -30.26 14.03 -42.31
CA GLU A 360 -31.08 15.23 -42.03
C GLU A 360 -30.22 16.51 -42.13
N TYR A 361 -28.96 16.48 -41.67
CA TYR A 361 -28.02 17.59 -41.84
C TYR A 361 -27.62 17.81 -43.30
N GLN A 362 -27.42 16.74 -44.08
CA GLN A 362 -27.13 16.86 -45.52
C GLN A 362 -28.32 17.50 -46.27
N GLU A 363 -29.55 17.11 -45.92
CA GLU A 363 -30.76 17.71 -46.46
C GLU A 363 -30.90 19.19 -46.04
N LEU A 364 -30.64 19.51 -44.76
CA LEU A 364 -30.69 20.88 -44.26
C LEU A 364 -29.62 21.77 -44.92
N MET A 365 -28.43 21.23 -45.20
CA MET A 365 -27.37 21.92 -45.93
C MET A 365 -27.81 22.25 -47.36
N ASN A 366 -28.47 21.31 -48.05
CA ASN A 366 -29.00 21.53 -49.39
C ASN A 366 -30.10 22.60 -49.40
N VAL A 367 -30.99 22.59 -48.40
CA VAL A 367 -32.03 23.62 -48.22
C VAL A 367 -31.41 24.98 -47.91
N LYS A 368 -30.39 25.03 -47.04
CA LYS A 368 -29.66 26.26 -46.69
C LYS A 368 -28.94 26.83 -47.91
N LEU A 369 -28.32 26.00 -48.74
CA LEU A 369 -27.72 26.44 -50.00
C LEU A 369 -28.76 27.01 -50.97
N ALA A 370 -29.93 26.38 -51.10
CA ALA A 370 -31.03 26.89 -51.92
C ALA A 370 -31.56 28.24 -51.39
N LEU A 371 -31.73 28.36 -50.07
CA LEU A 371 -32.16 29.61 -49.41
C LEU A 371 -31.11 30.72 -49.53
N ASP A 372 -29.82 30.41 -49.44
CA ASP A 372 -28.75 31.41 -49.64
C ASP A 372 -28.71 31.92 -51.09
N ILE A 373 -29.02 31.06 -52.06
CA ILE A 373 -29.20 31.47 -53.46
C ILE A 373 -30.40 32.40 -53.57
N GLU A 374 -31.55 32.04 -53.00
CA GLU A 374 -32.74 32.89 -52.99
C GLU A 374 -32.47 34.24 -52.32
N ILE A 375 -31.86 34.25 -51.14
CA ILE A 375 -31.52 35.47 -50.40
C ILE A 375 -30.53 36.33 -51.21
N SER A 376 -29.55 35.73 -51.87
CA SER A 376 -28.62 36.47 -52.73
C SER A 376 -29.34 37.08 -53.94
N THR A 377 -30.25 36.34 -54.57
CA THR A 377 -31.08 36.89 -55.66
C THR A 377 -32.04 37.98 -55.19
N TYR A 378 -32.67 37.83 -54.01
CA TYR A 378 -33.50 38.87 -53.42
C TYR A 378 -32.69 40.09 -53.02
N ARG A 379 -31.47 39.92 -52.50
CA ARG A 379 -30.58 41.03 -52.15
C ARG A 379 -30.14 41.80 -53.39
N LYS A 380 -29.83 41.12 -54.50
CA LYS A 380 -29.55 41.79 -55.79
C LYS A 380 -30.78 42.46 -56.41
N LEU A 381 -31.98 41.87 -56.25
CA LEU A 381 -33.24 42.49 -56.65
C LEU A 381 -33.54 43.74 -55.81
N LEU A 382 -33.26 43.68 -54.51
CA LEU A 382 -33.40 44.81 -53.57
C LEU A 382 -32.36 45.89 -53.83
N GLU A 383 -31.11 45.55 -54.16
CA GLU A 383 -30.07 46.50 -54.58
C GLU A 383 -30.47 47.19 -55.90
N GLY A 384 -31.11 46.47 -56.83
CA GLY A 384 -31.71 47.05 -58.04
C GLY A 384 -32.99 47.86 -57.79
N GLU A 385 -33.72 47.59 -56.71
CA GLU A 385 -34.87 48.39 -56.24
C GLU A 385 -34.42 49.63 -55.45
N GLU A 386 -33.30 49.56 -54.72
CA GLU A 386 -32.67 50.70 -54.04
C GLU A 386 -32.13 51.72 -55.06
N GLU A 387 -31.61 51.28 -56.22
CA GLU A 387 -31.32 52.18 -57.35
C GLU A 387 -32.59 52.80 -57.97
N ARG A 388 -33.75 52.16 -57.80
CA ARG A 388 -35.07 52.63 -58.29
C ARG A 388 -35.79 53.55 -57.29
N LEU A 389 -35.45 53.44 -56.00
CA LEU A 389 -36.06 54.15 -54.86
C LEU A 389 -35.23 55.37 -54.38
N GLY A 390 -34.29 55.86 -55.19
CA GLY A 390 -33.65 57.16 -55.00
C GLY A 390 -34.58 58.39 -55.05
N GLN A 391 -35.91 58.20 -55.16
CA GLN A 391 -36.91 59.25 -55.02
C GLN A 391 -38.09 58.80 -54.13
N ASP A 392 -38.32 59.63 -53.10
CA ASP A 392 -39.50 59.78 -52.25
C ASP A 392 -39.72 58.94 -50.96
N SER A 393 -39.43 59.65 -49.87
CA SER A 393 -40.33 59.96 -48.74
C SER A 393 -40.32 59.07 -47.49
N ALA A 394 -40.01 59.75 -46.38
CA ALA A 394 -40.05 59.29 -45.01
C ALA A 394 -41.46 59.16 -44.45
N VAL A 395 -41.77 58.12 -43.64
CA VAL A 395 -42.67 58.21 -42.48
C VAL A 395 -42.32 57.16 -41.40
N ASN A 396 -42.20 57.67 -40.17
CA ASN A 396 -42.15 57.04 -38.84
C ASN A 396 -43.25 55.99 -38.53
N ILE A 397 -42.93 54.92 -37.80
CA ILE A 397 -43.91 54.17 -36.96
C ILE A 397 -43.35 53.88 -35.57
N LYS A 398 -44.25 54.05 -34.60
CA LYS A 398 -44.12 54.18 -33.14
C LYS A 398 -43.82 52.87 -32.40
N ALA A 399 -43.10 53.02 -31.29
CA ALA A 399 -42.89 52.03 -30.25
C ALA A 399 -44.14 51.81 -29.36
N VAL A 400 -44.26 50.59 -28.83
CA VAL A 400 -45.18 50.15 -27.75
C VAL A 400 -44.35 49.24 -26.79
N PRO A 401 -44.58 49.26 -25.46
CA PRO A 401 -43.66 48.79 -24.39
C PRO A 401 -43.98 47.32 -23.99
N THR A 402 -43.23 46.54 -23.19
CA THR A 402 -42.30 46.75 -22.05
C THR A 402 -41.26 45.60 -21.98
N ARG A 403 -39.96 45.92 -21.87
CA ARG A 403 -38.86 44.98 -21.53
C ARG A 403 -37.98 45.52 -20.38
N GLU A 404 -38.36 46.66 -19.80
CA GLU A 404 -37.53 47.43 -18.86
C GLU A 404 -37.65 46.95 -17.40
N ASP A 405 -38.78 46.36 -16.99
CA ASP A 405 -39.00 45.93 -15.60
C ASP A 405 -38.13 44.72 -15.20
N TYR A 406 -37.92 43.76 -16.12
CA TYR A 406 -37.06 42.58 -15.90
C TYR A 406 -35.56 42.94 -15.80
N ILE A 407 -35.13 44.07 -16.36
CA ILE A 407 -33.74 44.52 -16.39
C ILE A 407 -33.39 45.28 -15.09
N MET A 408 -34.34 46.01 -14.51
CA MET A 408 -34.14 46.69 -13.21
C MET A 408 -33.96 45.70 -12.05
N GLU A 409 -34.63 44.54 -12.09
CA GLU A 409 -34.59 43.51 -11.04
C GLU A 409 -33.24 42.79 -10.97
N LYS A 410 -32.68 42.39 -12.11
CA LYS A 410 -31.33 41.80 -12.22
C LYS A 410 -30.24 42.78 -11.76
N ASN A 411 -30.35 44.06 -12.12
CA ASN A 411 -29.38 45.09 -11.74
C ASN A 411 -29.36 45.38 -10.22
N ARG A 412 -30.49 45.27 -9.52
CA ARG A 412 -30.56 45.44 -8.05
C ARG A 412 -29.92 44.26 -7.30
N ILE A 413 -30.11 43.03 -7.77
CA ILE A 413 -29.43 41.83 -7.24
C ILE A 413 -27.92 41.93 -7.48
N LEU A 414 -27.50 42.39 -8.66
CA LEU A 414 -26.10 42.72 -8.98
C LEU A 414 -25.52 43.72 -7.97
N THR A 415 -26.22 44.81 -7.64
CA THR A 415 -25.73 45.78 -6.65
C THR A 415 -25.67 45.24 -5.22
N HIS A 416 -26.55 44.29 -4.84
CA HIS A 416 -26.55 43.71 -3.49
C HIS A 416 -25.47 42.63 -3.31
N VAL A 417 -25.26 41.77 -4.32
CA VAL A 417 -24.20 40.74 -4.30
C VAL A 417 -22.79 41.34 -4.46
N LEU A 418 -22.67 42.48 -5.15
CA LEU A 418 -21.40 43.18 -5.34
C LEU A 418 -21.06 44.21 -4.25
N GLN A 419 -21.92 44.41 -3.24
CA GLN A 419 -21.55 45.25 -2.09
C GLN A 419 -20.50 44.53 -1.23
N PRO A 420 -19.31 45.13 -1.01
CA PRO A 420 -18.32 44.52 -0.14
C PRO A 420 -18.81 44.58 1.31
N LYS A 421 -19.23 43.44 1.85
CA LYS A 421 -19.53 43.27 3.28
C LYS A 421 -18.32 42.64 3.96
N GLY A 422 -17.59 43.45 4.73
CA GLY A 422 -16.42 43.00 5.51
C GLY A 422 -15.12 43.71 5.14
N THR A 423 -14.06 43.44 5.90
CA THR A 423 -12.71 43.98 5.69
C THR A 423 -11.78 42.91 5.12
N SER A 424 -11.10 43.21 4.01
CA SER A 424 -10.04 42.33 3.47
C SER A 424 -8.81 42.41 4.39
N SER A 425 -8.35 41.27 4.90
CA SER A 425 -7.10 41.16 5.65
C SER A 425 -6.21 40.08 5.04
N LEU A 426 -4.91 40.13 5.34
CA LEU A 426 -3.93 39.16 4.84
C LEU A 426 -4.31 37.70 5.17
N LEU A 427 -5.02 37.49 6.28
CA LEU A 427 -5.47 36.19 6.77
C LEU A 427 -6.90 35.82 6.36
N SER A 428 -7.80 36.79 6.16
CA SER A 428 -9.19 36.51 5.75
C SER A 428 -9.34 36.28 4.24
N GLY A 429 -8.37 36.74 3.45
CA GLY A 429 -8.41 36.70 1.98
C GLY A 429 -8.95 37.99 1.38
N ASP A 430 -8.91 38.09 0.05
CA ASP A 430 -9.57 39.18 -0.66
C ASP A 430 -11.10 38.96 -0.66
N LEU A 431 -11.86 40.07 -0.69
CA LEU A 431 -13.31 40.04 -0.73
C LEU A 431 -13.77 39.35 -2.02
N SER A 432 -14.76 38.48 -1.94
CA SER A 432 -15.26 37.75 -3.11
C SER A 432 -15.74 38.69 -4.22
N ALA A 433 -16.34 39.83 -3.88
CA ALA A 433 -16.65 40.89 -4.83
C ALA A 433 -15.41 41.43 -5.57
N ASN A 434 -14.27 41.60 -4.90
CA ASN A 434 -13.01 42.04 -5.50
C ASN A 434 -12.39 40.95 -6.37
N VAL A 435 -12.37 39.69 -5.90
CA VAL A 435 -11.84 38.53 -6.66
C VAL A 435 -12.60 38.34 -7.98
N ILE A 436 -13.92 38.54 -7.94
CA ILE A 436 -14.78 38.41 -9.11
C ILE A 436 -14.64 39.61 -10.05
N ASN A 437 -14.58 40.84 -9.52
CA ASN A 437 -14.43 42.06 -10.33
C ASN A 437 -13.04 42.21 -10.97
N SER A 438 -11.99 41.69 -10.32
CA SER A 438 -10.60 41.75 -10.81
C SER A 438 -10.24 40.62 -11.79
N CYS A 439 -11.20 39.78 -12.20
CA CYS A 439 -10.95 38.58 -13.03
C CYS A 439 -9.98 37.55 -12.41
N MET A 440 -9.79 37.60 -11.10
CA MET A 440 -8.95 36.65 -10.35
C MET A 440 -9.68 35.34 -10.02
N TYR A 441 -10.99 35.23 -10.31
CA TYR A 441 -11.73 33.99 -10.16
C TYR A 441 -11.23 32.89 -11.12
N ILE A 442 -11.01 31.70 -10.55
CA ILE A 442 -10.65 30.49 -11.27
C ILE A 442 -11.67 29.42 -10.89
N SER A 443 -12.35 28.86 -11.88
CA SER A 443 -13.36 27.82 -11.67
C SER A 443 -12.74 26.64 -10.93
N LEU A 444 -13.33 26.28 -9.78
CA LEU A 444 -12.88 25.18 -8.91
C LEU A 444 -13.15 23.81 -9.54
N GLN A 445 -12.52 22.76 -9.03
CA GLN A 445 -12.79 21.37 -9.44
C GLN A 445 -13.55 20.61 -8.36
N THR A 446 -14.38 19.65 -8.79
CA THR A 446 -15.12 18.75 -7.90
C THR A 446 -14.94 17.28 -8.23
N SER A 447 -15.04 16.44 -7.20
CA SER A 447 -15.37 15.02 -7.32
C SER A 447 -16.87 14.84 -7.07
N VAL A 448 -17.55 14.16 -8.00
CA VAL A 448 -18.97 13.81 -7.84
C VAL A 448 -19.05 12.42 -7.23
N ALA A 449 -19.66 12.31 -6.04
CA ALA A 449 -19.93 11.01 -5.43
C ALA A 449 -21.22 10.43 -6.05
N GLN A 450 -21.10 9.70 -7.17
CA GLN A 450 -22.17 8.79 -7.59
C GLN A 450 -21.97 7.44 -6.90
N GLU A 451 -22.98 7.00 -6.14
CA GLU A 451 -23.09 5.62 -5.68
C GLU A 451 -23.11 4.71 -6.92
N ARG A 452 -22.01 3.99 -7.14
CA ARG A 452 -21.71 3.10 -8.29
C ARG A 452 -21.09 3.82 -9.49
N ASP A 453 -19.83 4.19 -9.39
CA ASP A 453 -18.74 3.67 -10.23
C ASP A 453 -17.43 4.39 -9.88
N ARG A 454 -16.34 3.63 -9.73
CA ARG A 454 -15.02 4.17 -9.39
C ARG A 454 -14.29 4.60 -10.65
N GLN A 455 -14.65 5.76 -11.20
CA GLN A 455 -13.74 6.57 -12.02
C GLN A 455 -13.91 8.05 -11.67
N VAL A 456 -12.93 8.58 -10.93
CA VAL A 456 -12.89 9.98 -10.49
C VAL A 456 -12.23 10.80 -11.60
N GLY A 457 -13.02 11.24 -12.59
CA GLY A 457 -12.63 12.35 -13.45
C GLY A 457 -12.97 13.67 -12.75
N SER A 458 -12.00 14.56 -12.56
CA SER A 458 -12.27 15.88 -11.98
C SER A 458 -12.96 16.77 -13.02
N VAL A 459 -14.16 17.25 -12.70
CA VAL A 459 -14.96 18.14 -13.56
C VAL A 459 -14.93 19.54 -12.96
N SER A 460 -15.06 20.57 -13.80
CA SER A 460 -15.25 21.94 -13.31
C SER A 460 -16.53 22.03 -12.47
N LEU A 461 -16.41 22.57 -11.25
CA LEU A 461 -17.50 22.76 -10.28
C LEU A 461 -18.72 23.40 -10.95
N ASP A 462 -18.50 24.48 -11.70
CA ASP A 462 -19.58 25.24 -12.31
C ASP A 462 -20.38 24.40 -13.32
N SER A 463 -19.70 23.56 -14.11
CA SER A 463 -20.32 22.67 -15.08
C SER A 463 -21.06 21.51 -14.40
N ALA A 464 -20.48 20.94 -13.34
CA ALA A 464 -21.08 19.87 -12.56
C ALA A 464 -22.35 20.32 -11.84
N VAL A 465 -22.32 21.52 -11.24
CA VAL A 465 -23.49 22.14 -10.59
C VAL A 465 -24.60 22.40 -11.61
N CYS A 466 -24.28 22.99 -12.76
CA CYS A 466 -25.28 23.23 -13.81
C CYS A 466 -25.89 21.92 -14.34
N THR A 467 -25.08 20.90 -14.61
CA THR A 467 -25.56 19.60 -15.10
C THR A 467 -26.49 18.92 -14.10
N THR A 468 -26.17 19.01 -12.81
CA THR A 468 -26.95 18.36 -11.74
C THR A 468 -28.24 19.11 -11.45
N LEU A 469 -28.23 20.43 -11.49
CA LEU A 469 -29.46 21.25 -11.36
C LEU A 469 -30.42 21.07 -12.54
N CYS A 470 -29.94 20.58 -13.69
CA CYS A 470 -30.75 20.22 -14.86
C CYS A 470 -31.26 18.76 -14.86
N ALA A 471 -30.86 17.93 -13.89
CA ALA A 471 -31.26 16.52 -13.79
C ALA A 471 -32.52 16.32 -12.91
N GLU A 472 -33.08 15.10 -12.87
CA GLU A 472 -34.31 14.77 -12.11
C GLU A 472 -34.22 15.06 -10.59
N ARG A 473 -33.00 15.09 -10.02
CA ARG A 473 -32.76 15.51 -8.62
C ARG A 473 -32.18 16.93 -8.59
N LYS A 474 -33.04 17.89 -8.29
CA LYS A 474 -32.78 19.34 -8.30
C LYS A 474 -31.92 19.89 -7.13
N ASN A 475 -31.27 19.03 -6.35
CA ASN A 475 -30.65 19.40 -5.07
C ASN A 475 -29.13 19.12 -5.05
N VAL A 476 -28.32 20.15 -4.78
CA VAL A 476 -26.85 20.08 -4.77
C VAL A 476 -26.30 20.47 -3.40
N ILE A 477 -25.36 19.69 -2.89
CA ILE A 477 -24.68 19.96 -1.62
C ILE A 477 -23.17 20.09 -1.89
N LEU A 478 -22.64 21.30 -1.74
CA LEU A 478 -21.21 21.59 -1.85
C LEU A 478 -20.52 21.37 -0.52
N VAL A 479 -19.63 20.39 -0.47
CA VAL A 479 -18.86 20.04 0.73
C VAL A 479 -17.39 20.32 0.46
N GLY A 480 -16.67 20.92 1.39
CA GLY A 480 -15.22 21.06 1.23
C GLY A 480 -14.53 21.67 2.44
N PRO A 481 -13.20 21.60 2.50
CA PRO A 481 -12.41 22.14 3.61
C PRO A 481 -12.54 23.67 3.71
N GLU A 482 -12.06 24.22 4.82
CA GLU A 482 -12.05 25.66 5.05
C GLU A 482 -11.19 26.40 4.01
N GLY A 483 -11.70 27.55 3.55
CA GLY A 483 -10.99 28.37 2.56
C GLY A 483 -10.99 27.82 1.13
N ALA A 484 -11.64 26.68 0.86
CA ALA A 484 -11.73 26.06 -0.47
C ALA A 484 -12.44 26.90 -1.56
N GLY A 485 -13.00 28.06 -1.22
CA GLY A 485 -13.65 28.98 -2.17
C GLY A 485 -15.14 28.72 -2.42
N LYS A 486 -15.84 27.99 -1.54
CA LYS A 486 -17.27 27.63 -1.68
C LYS A 486 -18.18 28.86 -1.83
N THR A 487 -18.10 29.81 -0.90
CA THR A 487 -18.85 31.09 -0.93
C THR A 487 -18.61 31.85 -2.23
N THR A 488 -17.34 32.02 -2.62
CA THR A 488 -16.98 32.73 -3.85
C THR A 488 -17.54 32.04 -5.10
N ALA A 489 -17.60 30.70 -5.12
CA ALA A 489 -18.22 29.96 -6.22
C ALA A 489 -19.75 30.15 -6.25
N LEU A 490 -20.43 30.15 -5.11
CA LEU A 490 -21.86 30.42 -5.03
C LEU A 490 -22.21 31.85 -5.48
N GLU A 491 -21.48 32.84 -4.99
CA GLU A 491 -21.68 34.24 -5.37
C GLU A 491 -21.39 34.45 -6.86
N LYS A 492 -20.37 33.78 -7.40
CA LYS A 492 -20.09 33.79 -8.84
C LYS A 492 -21.22 33.14 -9.66
N LEU A 493 -21.80 32.02 -9.20
CA LEU A 493 -22.95 31.40 -9.86
C LEU A 493 -24.18 32.33 -9.89
N VAL A 494 -24.45 33.03 -8.78
CA VAL A 494 -25.54 34.02 -8.69
C VAL A 494 -25.26 35.21 -9.61
N LEU A 495 -24.01 35.66 -9.70
CA LEU A 495 -23.60 36.73 -10.62
C LEU A 495 -23.76 36.31 -12.10
N ASP A 496 -23.36 35.09 -12.46
CA ASP A 496 -23.48 34.57 -13.83
C ASP A 496 -24.94 34.44 -14.25
N TRP A 497 -25.82 34.07 -13.32
CA TRP A 497 -27.26 34.10 -13.52
C TRP A 497 -27.78 35.53 -13.75
N ALA A 498 -27.35 36.49 -12.91
CA ALA A 498 -27.76 37.89 -13.01
C ALA A 498 -27.29 38.54 -14.33
N LYS A 499 -26.09 38.18 -14.81
CA LYS A 499 -25.55 38.63 -16.11
C LYS A 499 -26.19 37.94 -17.33
N GLY A 500 -26.90 36.84 -17.14
CA GLY A 500 -27.51 36.08 -18.24
C GLY A 500 -26.59 35.03 -18.86
N GLU A 501 -25.43 34.73 -18.25
CA GLU A 501 -24.43 33.81 -18.80
C GLU A 501 -24.75 32.34 -18.49
N ARG A 502 -25.29 32.03 -17.30
CA ARG A 502 -25.58 30.66 -16.84
C ARG A 502 -26.92 30.57 -16.09
N LEU A 503 -27.42 29.35 -15.83
CA LEU A 503 -28.63 29.08 -15.01
C LEU A 503 -29.94 29.77 -15.44
N GLN A 504 -30.11 30.10 -16.73
CA GLN A 504 -31.33 30.75 -17.23
C GLN A 504 -32.59 29.86 -17.24
N SER A 505 -32.49 28.59 -16.83
CA SER A 505 -33.64 27.70 -16.56
C SER A 505 -34.45 28.13 -15.32
N PHE A 506 -33.85 28.95 -14.45
CA PHE A 506 -34.46 29.46 -13.23
C PHE A 506 -34.86 30.93 -13.41
N THR A 507 -36.13 31.22 -13.14
CA THR A 507 -36.70 32.58 -13.20
C THR A 507 -36.27 33.40 -11.99
N TYR A 508 -36.13 32.77 -10.81
CA TYR A 508 -35.75 33.43 -9.57
C TYR A 508 -34.64 32.66 -8.84
N VAL A 509 -33.62 33.38 -8.39
CA VAL A 509 -32.51 32.86 -7.57
C VAL A 509 -32.41 33.67 -6.28
N PHE A 510 -32.49 32.99 -5.13
CA PHE A 510 -32.38 33.60 -3.81
C PHE A 510 -31.10 33.15 -3.11
N HIS A 511 -30.29 34.10 -2.66
CA HIS A 511 -29.05 33.82 -1.93
C HIS A 511 -29.22 34.16 -0.46
N PHE A 512 -29.13 33.15 0.41
CA PHE A 512 -29.24 33.28 1.85
C PHE A 512 -27.92 32.93 2.52
N ASN A 513 -27.34 33.92 3.21
CA ASN A 513 -26.22 33.67 4.11
C ASN A 513 -26.76 33.23 5.48
N LEU A 514 -26.57 31.96 5.84
CA LEU A 514 -27.10 31.42 7.11
C LEU A 514 -26.42 32.02 8.34
N LYS A 515 -25.25 32.62 8.18
CA LYS A 515 -24.55 33.38 9.23
C LYS A 515 -25.29 34.66 9.60
N GLU A 516 -25.78 35.40 8.61
CA GLU A 516 -26.60 36.62 8.82
C GLU A 516 -27.96 36.25 9.43
N LEU A 517 -28.56 35.15 8.96
CA LEU A 517 -29.87 34.69 9.44
C LEU A 517 -29.85 34.27 10.91
N ASN A 518 -28.72 33.73 11.40
CA ASN A 518 -28.60 33.28 12.79
C ASN A 518 -28.76 34.41 13.83
N GLY A 519 -28.61 35.68 13.43
CA GLY A 519 -28.86 36.85 14.28
C GLY A 519 -30.35 37.19 14.48
N LEU A 520 -31.25 36.54 13.75
CA LEU A 520 -32.69 36.80 13.80
C LEU A 520 -33.39 35.82 14.75
N GLN A 521 -33.66 36.26 15.99
CA GLN A 521 -34.38 35.46 17.00
C GLN A 521 -35.92 35.53 16.89
N GLU A 522 -36.47 36.11 15.82
CA GLU A 522 -37.91 36.32 15.64
C GLU A 522 -38.64 35.11 15.01
N MET A 523 -39.93 34.98 15.28
CA MET A 523 -40.83 34.09 14.53
C MET A 523 -41.11 34.72 13.16
N LEU A 524 -40.69 34.06 12.08
CA LEU A 524 -40.70 34.60 10.72
C LEU A 524 -41.54 33.71 9.79
N SER A 525 -42.30 34.31 8.88
CA SER A 525 -42.92 33.61 7.74
C SER A 525 -41.98 33.62 6.53
N LEU A 526 -42.16 32.71 5.57
CA LEU A 526 -41.36 32.66 4.35
C LEU A 526 -41.45 33.99 3.58
N GLU A 527 -42.67 34.54 3.47
CA GLU A 527 -42.93 35.82 2.83
C GLU A 527 -42.14 36.95 3.49
N THR A 528 -42.11 36.98 4.83
CA THR A 528 -41.35 37.99 5.58
C THR A 528 -39.85 37.84 5.37
N LEU A 529 -39.33 36.61 5.29
CA LEU A 529 -37.90 36.34 5.07
C LEU A 529 -37.47 36.72 3.65
N MET A 530 -38.28 36.39 2.64
CA MET A 530 -38.02 36.76 1.25
C MET A 530 -38.11 38.27 1.05
N LEU A 531 -39.11 38.96 1.61
CA LEU A 531 -39.26 40.41 1.51
C LEU A 531 -38.16 41.19 2.24
N ARG A 532 -37.62 40.67 3.37
CA ARG A 532 -36.53 41.33 4.12
C ARG A 532 -35.15 41.11 3.48
N HIS A 533 -34.85 39.92 2.96
CA HIS A 533 -33.51 39.57 2.47
C HIS A 533 -33.39 39.53 0.94
N SER A 534 -34.48 39.69 0.19
CA SER A 534 -34.47 39.65 -1.27
C SER A 534 -35.45 40.70 -1.82
N CYS A 535 -34.98 41.57 -2.71
CA CYS A 535 -35.76 42.71 -3.20
C CYS A 535 -36.86 42.30 -4.20
N VAL A 536 -37.82 41.44 -3.79
CA VAL A 536 -38.97 41.06 -4.60
C VAL A 536 -40.14 42.00 -4.31
N PRO A 537 -40.81 42.58 -5.33
CA PRO A 537 -42.03 43.34 -5.13
C PRO A 537 -43.15 42.45 -4.58
N PRO A 538 -44.02 42.95 -3.69
CA PRO A 538 -45.14 42.16 -3.12
C PRO A 538 -46.06 41.57 -4.19
N ASP A 539 -46.16 42.21 -5.36
CA ASP A 539 -46.99 41.77 -6.50
C ASP A 539 -46.46 40.52 -7.23
N SER A 540 -45.18 40.14 -7.01
CA SER A 540 -44.54 38.97 -7.66
C SER A 540 -44.55 37.70 -6.80
N MET A 541 -45.06 37.76 -5.57
CA MET A 541 -45.06 36.59 -4.66
C MET A 541 -46.12 35.53 -5.03
N THR A 542 -47.26 35.93 -5.57
CA THR A 542 -48.35 35.03 -5.98
C THR A 542 -47.95 34.05 -7.10
N PRO A 543 -47.32 34.48 -8.21
CA PRO A 543 -46.83 33.55 -9.23
C PRO A 543 -45.65 32.68 -8.77
N LEU A 544 -44.85 33.16 -7.82
CA LEU A 544 -43.70 32.42 -7.27
C LEU A 544 -44.13 31.22 -6.41
N LEU A 545 -45.24 31.37 -5.68
CA LEU A 545 -45.86 30.29 -4.91
C LEU A 545 -46.62 29.27 -5.79
N GLN A 546 -47.04 29.66 -7.01
CA GLN A 546 -47.73 28.78 -7.97
C GLN A 546 -46.76 27.97 -8.85
N ASN A 547 -45.58 28.52 -9.19
CA ASN A 547 -44.57 27.91 -10.08
C ASN A 547 -43.20 27.76 -9.38
N SER A 548 -43.16 26.99 -8.29
CA SER A 548 -41.95 26.73 -7.50
C SER A 548 -40.83 25.98 -8.24
N GLU A 549 -41.11 25.35 -9.38
CA GLU A 549 -40.13 24.55 -10.14
C GLU A 549 -39.01 25.36 -10.81
N HIS A 550 -39.21 26.67 -10.98
CA HIS A 550 -38.25 27.60 -11.57
C HIS A 550 -37.53 28.48 -10.53
N VAL A 551 -37.62 28.11 -9.24
CA VAL A 551 -36.96 28.81 -8.13
C VAL A 551 -35.72 28.05 -7.66
N LEU A 552 -34.61 28.77 -7.51
CA LEU A 552 -33.36 28.27 -6.94
C LEU A 552 -33.07 28.96 -5.59
N LEU A 553 -32.88 28.18 -4.54
CA LEU A 553 -32.51 28.64 -3.22
C LEU A 553 -31.04 28.28 -2.94
N VAL A 554 -30.19 29.28 -2.76
CA VAL A 554 -28.77 29.12 -2.46
C VAL A 554 -28.54 29.42 -0.99
N PHE A 555 -28.11 28.43 -0.22
CA PHE A 555 -27.78 28.55 1.20
C PHE A 555 -26.28 28.43 1.39
N ASP A 556 -25.66 29.49 1.93
CA ASP A 556 -24.24 29.49 2.29
C ASP A 556 -24.04 29.35 3.80
N ASP A 557 -22.87 28.81 4.19
CA ASP A 557 -22.40 28.67 5.58
C ASP A 557 -23.29 27.84 6.52
N LEU A 558 -23.84 26.71 6.06
CA LEU A 558 -24.69 25.82 6.88
C LEU A 558 -24.01 25.34 8.20
N HIS A 559 -22.69 25.23 8.21
CA HIS A 559 -21.92 24.81 9.39
C HIS A 559 -22.01 25.79 10.57
N VAL A 560 -22.32 27.07 10.32
CA VAL A 560 -22.43 28.13 11.35
C VAL A 560 -23.86 28.24 11.90
N PHE A 561 -24.85 27.65 11.23
CA PHE A 561 -26.24 27.73 11.63
C PHE A 561 -26.47 27.05 13.00
N SER A 562 -27.02 27.77 13.97
CA SER A 562 -27.11 27.28 15.36
C SER A 562 -28.27 26.31 15.61
N HIS A 563 -29.31 26.34 14.78
CA HIS A 563 -30.50 25.53 14.95
C HIS A 563 -30.36 24.12 14.34
N SER A 564 -31.05 23.14 14.93
CA SER A 564 -31.08 21.77 14.38
C SER A 564 -31.85 21.73 13.06
N LEU A 565 -31.45 20.82 12.17
CA LEU A 565 -32.11 20.55 10.88
C LEU A 565 -32.77 19.16 10.86
N ASP A 566 -32.83 18.51 12.02
CA ASP A 566 -33.44 17.18 12.18
C ASP A 566 -34.97 17.28 12.04
N PRO A 567 -35.57 16.57 11.07
CA PRO A 567 -37.01 16.59 10.86
C PRO A 567 -37.78 15.94 12.03
N SER A 568 -37.13 15.17 12.91
CA SER A 568 -37.77 14.58 14.09
C SER A 568 -37.93 15.57 15.26
N LEU A 569 -37.13 16.65 15.29
CA LEU A 569 -37.17 17.68 16.33
C LEU A 569 -38.10 18.84 15.99
N HIS A 570 -38.55 18.96 14.73
CA HIS A 570 -39.35 20.08 14.25
C HIS A 570 -40.67 19.60 13.61
N THR A 571 -41.80 20.26 13.94
CA THR A 571 -43.05 20.09 13.19
C THR A 571 -42.98 20.91 11.90
N LEU A 572 -42.60 20.26 10.80
CA LEU A 572 -42.38 20.90 9.50
C LEU A 572 -43.59 21.71 9.04
N CYS A 573 -43.34 22.95 8.59
CA CYS A 573 -44.35 23.87 8.09
C CYS A 573 -44.63 23.62 6.61
N ALA A 574 -45.91 23.69 6.22
CA ALA A 574 -46.37 23.59 4.83
C ALA A 574 -47.01 24.88 4.30
N ASP A 575 -47.33 25.83 5.18
CA ASP A 575 -47.96 27.11 4.84
C ASP A 575 -46.91 28.24 4.77
N PRO A 576 -46.70 28.86 3.58
CA PRO A 576 -45.77 29.98 3.39
C PRO A 576 -46.05 31.22 4.27
N SER A 577 -47.31 31.41 4.69
CA SER A 577 -47.76 32.57 5.46
C SER A 577 -47.65 32.38 6.98
N GLN A 578 -47.44 31.15 7.44
CA GLN A 578 -47.36 30.81 8.86
C GLN A 578 -45.99 31.25 9.45
N ALA A 579 -46.03 32.03 10.53
CA ALA A 579 -44.82 32.42 11.26
C ALA A 579 -44.30 31.26 12.13
N VAL A 580 -43.05 30.85 11.89
CA VAL A 580 -42.38 29.74 12.59
C VAL A 580 -40.96 30.16 13.00
N SER A 581 -40.30 29.34 13.83
CA SER A 581 -38.90 29.58 14.19
C SER A 581 -38.00 29.40 12.98
N LEU A 582 -36.89 30.15 12.93
CA LEU A 582 -35.93 30.12 11.81
C LEU A 582 -35.41 28.71 11.51
N GLY A 583 -35.08 27.93 12.54
CA GLY A 583 -34.67 26.52 12.39
C GLY A 583 -35.74 25.65 11.74
N CYS A 584 -37.01 25.83 12.13
CA CYS A 584 -38.13 25.11 11.53
C CYS A 584 -38.37 25.54 10.07
N LEU A 585 -38.24 26.83 9.77
CA LEU A 585 -38.41 27.38 8.42
C LEU A 585 -37.37 26.83 7.44
N VAL A 586 -36.08 26.88 7.82
CA VAL A 586 -34.97 26.37 6.99
C VAL A 586 -35.05 24.84 6.85
N ALA A 587 -35.39 24.12 7.92
CA ALA A 587 -35.63 22.68 7.83
C ALA A 587 -36.82 22.36 6.89
N SER A 588 -37.91 23.13 6.95
CA SER A 588 -39.09 22.96 6.08
C SER A 588 -38.78 23.20 4.60
N LEU A 589 -37.89 24.16 4.30
CA LEU A 589 -37.39 24.43 2.95
C LEU A 589 -36.48 23.31 2.44
N LEU A 590 -35.52 22.86 3.25
CA LEU A 590 -34.53 21.83 2.86
C LEU A 590 -35.13 20.42 2.75
N HIS A 591 -36.16 20.10 3.53
CA HIS A 591 -36.91 18.84 3.44
C HIS A 591 -38.07 18.88 2.43
N GLY A 592 -38.32 20.04 1.80
CA GLY A 592 -39.33 20.20 0.75
C GLY A 592 -40.79 20.17 1.23
N SER A 593 -41.05 20.42 2.52
CA SER A 593 -42.42 20.63 3.00
C SER A 593 -42.99 21.98 2.55
N LEU A 594 -42.09 22.95 2.33
CA LEU A 594 -42.37 24.31 1.86
C LEU A 594 -41.72 24.52 0.48
N LEU A 595 -42.41 25.17 -0.47
CA LEU A 595 -41.98 25.32 -1.89
C LEU A 595 -41.67 23.99 -2.61
N LYS A 596 -42.64 23.07 -2.65
CA LYS A 596 -42.51 21.77 -3.34
C LYS A 596 -42.07 21.94 -4.80
N GLY A 597 -40.94 21.36 -5.18
CA GLY A 597 -40.40 21.41 -6.55
C GLY A 597 -39.28 22.43 -6.78
N ALA A 598 -38.99 23.30 -5.79
CA ALA A 598 -37.85 24.22 -5.84
C ALA A 598 -36.50 23.48 -5.75
N SER A 599 -35.47 24.06 -6.36
CA SER A 599 -34.10 23.54 -6.37
C SER A 599 -33.29 24.20 -5.27
N PHE A 600 -32.36 23.47 -4.64
CA PHE A 600 -31.45 24.09 -3.66
C PHE A 600 -29.98 23.75 -3.89
N VAL A 601 -29.13 24.73 -3.59
CA VAL A 601 -27.66 24.58 -3.51
C VAL A 601 -27.24 24.96 -2.10
N VAL A 602 -26.59 24.04 -1.38
CA VAL A 602 -26.17 24.24 0.00
C VAL A 602 -24.66 24.09 0.11
N ALA A 603 -23.96 25.12 0.61
CA ALA A 603 -22.53 25.02 0.94
C ALA A 603 -22.30 24.77 2.43
N SER A 604 -21.47 23.78 2.74
CA SER A 604 -21.11 23.44 4.11
C SER A 604 -19.71 22.83 4.24
N ARG A 605 -19.21 22.76 5.47
CA ARG A 605 -18.05 21.91 5.83
C ARG A 605 -18.53 20.47 6.04
N GLN A 606 -17.63 19.50 5.93
CA GLN A 606 -17.95 18.11 6.23
C GLN A 606 -18.40 18.00 7.69
N SER A 607 -19.70 17.76 7.91
CA SER A 607 -20.32 17.77 9.22
C SER A 607 -21.42 16.71 9.31
N GLY A 608 -21.62 16.15 10.50
CA GLY A 608 -22.66 15.13 10.72
C GLY A 608 -24.09 15.61 10.45
N ARG A 609 -24.29 16.93 10.31
CA ARG A 609 -25.57 17.58 9.99
C ARG A 609 -26.03 17.35 8.54
N LEU A 610 -25.11 17.00 7.65
CA LEU A 610 -25.40 16.69 6.25
C LEU A 610 -26.13 15.34 6.07
N LYS A 611 -26.15 14.48 7.10
CA LYS A 611 -26.82 13.17 7.07
C LYS A 611 -28.34 13.26 6.83
N PHE A 612 -28.93 14.40 7.16
CA PHE A 612 -30.38 14.61 7.08
C PHE A 612 -30.84 15.24 5.76
N LEU A 613 -29.91 15.64 4.88
CA LEU A 613 -30.25 16.29 3.61
C LEU A 613 -30.27 15.26 2.45
N SER A 614 -31.27 15.37 1.58
CA SER A 614 -31.38 14.55 0.36
C SER A 614 -30.94 15.36 -0.87
N GLY A 615 -29.80 14.99 -1.46
CA GLY A 615 -29.23 15.67 -2.63
C GLY A 615 -27.89 15.08 -3.09
N THR A 616 -27.41 15.51 -4.25
CA THR A 616 -26.11 15.09 -4.79
C THR A 616 -25.00 15.84 -4.08
N GLN A 617 -24.12 15.11 -3.39
CA GLN A 617 -22.95 15.68 -2.71
C GLN A 617 -21.80 15.86 -3.70
N MET A 618 -21.25 17.07 -3.76
CA MET A 618 -20.08 17.41 -4.55
C MET A 618 -18.99 17.90 -3.60
N GLU A 619 -17.83 17.25 -3.66
CA GLU A 619 -16.68 17.65 -2.85
C GLU A 619 -15.84 18.67 -3.62
N VAL A 620 -15.66 19.86 -3.05
CA VAL A 620 -14.86 20.96 -3.57
C VAL A 620 -13.42 20.76 -3.11
N LEU A 621 -12.54 20.40 -4.05
CA LEU A 621 -11.15 20.05 -3.78
C LEU A 621 -10.23 21.29 -3.63
N GLY A 622 -10.69 22.47 -4.06
CA GLY A 622 -9.91 23.71 -4.08
C GLY A 622 -9.07 23.86 -5.35
N PHE A 623 -7.88 24.46 -5.23
CA PHE A 623 -6.93 24.66 -6.33
C PHE A 623 -5.98 23.47 -6.50
N LEU A 624 -6.10 22.79 -7.65
CA LEU A 624 -5.11 21.83 -8.13
C LEU A 624 -3.98 22.54 -8.89
N LYS A 625 -2.92 21.80 -9.23
CA LYS A 625 -1.71 22.34 -9.88
C LYS A 625 -1.99 23.34 -11.02
N PRO A 626 -2.84 23.04 -12.03
CA PRO A 626 -3.11 23.98 -13.12
C PRO A 626 -3.81 25.28 -12.65
N GLN A 627 -4.69 25.18 -11.65
CA GLN A 627 -5.40 26.33 -11.10
C GLN A 627 -4.47 27.20 -10.25
N ARG A 628 -3.52 26.60 -9.53
CA ARG A 628 -2.49 27.34 -8.78
C ARG A 628 -1.57 28.11 -9.71
N GLU A 629 -1.09 27.47 -10.77
CA GLU A 629 -0.26 28.13 -11.79
C GLU A 629 -1.02 29.31 -12.41
N ALA A 630 -2.29 29.09 -12.80
CA ALA A 630 -3.13 30.17 -13.32
C ALA A 630 -3.34 31.30 -12.30
N TYR A 631 -3.51 30.98 -11.01
CA TYR A 631 -3.67 31.97 -9.96
C TYR A 631 -2.42 32.82 -9.75
N PHE A 632 -1.25 32.19 -9.61
CA PHE A 632 0.02 32.88 -9.44
C PHE A 632 0.37 33.72 -10.68
N ASN A 633 0.14 33.19 -11.89
CA ASN A 633 0.36 33.95 -13.13
C ASN A 633 -0.56 35.17 -13.27
N ARG A 634 -1.78 35.14 -12.71
CA ARG A 634 -2.66 36.32 -12.67
C ARG A 634 -2.32 37.26 -11.51
N ALA A 635 -1.80 36.74 -10.40
CA ALA A 635 -1.47 37.53 -9.23
C ALA A 635 -0.21 38.38 -9.45
N PHE A 636 0.82 37.84 -10.09
CA PHE A 636 2.07 38.56 -10.37
C PHE A 636 2.02 39.25 -11.73
N THR A 637 2.47 40.51 -11.80
CA THR A 637 2.56 41.26 -13.07
C THR A 637 3.72 40.79 -13.95
N ASP A 638 4.78 40.24 -13.35
CA ASP A 638 5.96 39.69 -14.04
C ASP A 638 5.91 38.16 -14.07
N PRO A 639 5.91 37.52 -15.26
CA PRO A 639 5.88 36.06 -15.39
C PRO A 639 7.13 35.36 -14.84
N THR A 640 8.27 36.05 -14.76
CA THR A 640 9.52 35.45 -14.21
C THR A 640 9.45 35.31 -12.69
N LEU A 641 8.92 36.33 -12.00
CA LEU A 641 8.66 36.29 -10.56
C LEU A 641 7.56 35.28 -10.23
N ALA A 642 6.51 35.18 -11.07
CA ALA A 642 5.48 34.16 -10.94
C ALA A 642 6.06 32.74 -11.01
N ASN A 643 6.88 32.45 -12.02
CA ASN A 643 7.52 31.15 -12.18
C ASN A 643 8.49 30.83 -11.03
N LYS A 644 9.24 31.83 -10.53
CA LYS A 644 10.10 31.65 -9.36
C LYS A 644 9.28 31.33 -8.10
N ALA A 645 8.15 32.02 -7.89
CA ALA A 645 7.24 31.77 -6.78
C ALA A 645 6.62 30.38 -6.84
N ILE A 646 6.15 29.95 -8.01
CA ILE A 646 5.55 28.62 -8.22
C ILE A 646 6.60 27.52 -7.99
N ALA A 647 7.78 27.64 -8.62
CA ALA A 647 8.85 26.66 -8.47
C ALA A 647 9.33 26.53 -7.01
N HIS A 648 9.33 27.63 -6.27
CA HIS A 648 9.64 27.61 -4.84
C HIS A 648 8.54 26.91 -4.05
N LEU A 649 7.27 27.27 -4.26
CA LEU A 649 6.10 26.69 -3.60
C LEU A 649 5.97 25.17 -3.82
N GLU A 650 6.36 24.66 -4.99
CA GLU A 650 6.36 23.22 -5.28
C GLU A 650 7.47 22.47 -4.54
N LYS A 651 8.59 23.13 -4.22
CA LYS A 651 9.71 22.54 -3.47
C LYS A 651 9.52 22.63 -1.96
N THR A 652 8.76 23.61 -1.47
CA THR A 652 8.59 23.87 -0.04
C THR A 652 7.59 22.90 0.60
N LEU A 653 8.07 22.17 1.61
CA LEU A 653 7.29 21.18 2.37
C LEU A 653 6.02 21.79 2.98
N GLY A 654 4.86 21.14 2.77
CA GLY A 654 3.55 21.53 3.33
C GLY A 654 2.83 22.62 2.54
N PHE A 655 3.53 23.47 1.78
CA PHE A 655 2.89 24.56 1.01
C PHE A 655 1.95 24.02 -0.04
N TYR A 656 2.33 22.94 -0.72
CA TYR A 656 1.52 22.30 -1.75
C TYR A 656 0.13 21.88 -1.26
N GLU A 657 0.03 21.34 -0.03
CA GLU A 657 -1.25 20.91 0.54
C GLU A 657 -2.12 22.10 0.90
N PHE A 658 -1.55 23.07 1.64
CA PHE A 658 -2.28 24.26 2.07
C PHE A 658 -2.68 25.17 0.90
N CYS A 659 -1.90 25.21 -0.18
CA CYS A 659 -2.23 25.94 -1.42
C CYS A 659 -3.35 25.30 -2.25
N SER A 660 -3.96 24.22 -1.76
CA SER A 660 -5.27 23.81 -2.27
C SER A 660 -6.36 24.82 -1.85
N SER A 661 -6.14 25.60 -0.79
CA SER A 661 -7.03 26.67 -0.35
C SER A 661 -6.71 27.99 -1.08
N PRO A 662 -7.64 28.55 -1.88
CA PRO A 662 -7.50 29.88 -2.46
C PRO A 662 -7.11 30.98 -1.47
N ARG A 663 -7.64 30.92 -0.24
CA ARG A 663 -7.30 31.88 0.82
C ARG A 663 -5.82 31.81 1.20
N PHE A 664 -5.27 30.60 1.30
CA PHE A 664 -3.85 30.42 1.60
C PHE A 664 -2.97 30.87 0.43
N CYS A 665 -3.38 30.61 -0.82
CA CYS A 665 -2.70 31.14 -2.01
C CYS A 665 -2.63 32.67 -2.00
N TRP A 666 -3.70 33.36 -1.57
CA TRP A 666 -3.70 34.82 -1.39
C TRP A 666 -2.68 35.28 -0.35
N THR A 667 -2.64 34.64 0.82
CA THR A 667 -1.67 34.95 1.88
C THR A 667 -0.23 34.76 1.39
N VAL A 668 0.07 33.63 0.75
CA VAL A 668 1.41 33.34 0.21
C VAL A 668 1.79 34.31 -0.90
N CYS A 669 0.90 34.59 -1.86
CA CYS A 669 1.16 35.54 -2.94
C CYS A 669 1.43 36.95 -2.41
N SER A 670 0.63 37.41 -1.44
CA SER A 670 0.79 38.75 -0.86
C SER A 670 2.11 38.89 -0.11
N LEU A 671 2.49 37.86 0.67
CA LEU A 671 3.78 37.84 1.36
C LEU A 671 4.95 37.74 0.38
N TYR A 672 4.88 36.85 -0.61
CA TYR A 672 5.94 36.67 -1.62
C TYR A 672 6.14 37.94 -2.44
N LYS A 673 5.07 38.64 -2.81
CA LYS A 673 5.17 39.96 -3.46
C LYS A 673 5.93 40.95 -2.59
N SER A 674 5.60 41.03 -1.29
CA SER A 674 6.27 41.92 -0.35
C SER A 674 7.77 41.57 -0.21
N LEU A 675 8.09 40.30 0.03
CA LEU A 675 9.47 39.82 0.22
C LEU A 675 10.32 39.96 -1.04
N MET A 676 9.78 39.61 -2.22
CA MET A 676 10.48 39.73 -3.50
C MET A 676 10.74 41.21 -3.86
N ASN A 677 9.79 42.11 -3.57
CA ASN A 677 9.98 43.55 -3.77
C ASN A 677 11.03 44.12 -2.81
N ALA A 678 11.15 43.58 -1.60
CA ALA A 678 12.17 43.95 -0.62
C ALA A 678 13.55 43.29 -0.89
N GLY A 679 13.61 42.28 -1.77
CA GLY A 679 14.83 41.52 -2.07
C GLY A 679 15.23 40.51 -0.99
N GLU A 680 14.29 40.09 -0.14
CA GLU A 680 14.51 39.15 0.96
C GLU A 680 14.36 37.68 0.51
N GLU A 681 14.89 36.74 1.31
CA GLU A 681 14.78 35.30 1.05
C GLU A 681 13.35 34.78 1.27
N LEU A 682 12.95 33.81 0.46
CA LEU A 682 11.61 33.22 0.57
C LEU A 682 11.55 32.18 1.70
N PRO A 683 10.39 32.01 2.38
CA PRO A 683 10.24 31.06 3.46
C PRO A 683 10.31 29.59 3.00
N GLU A 684 11.33 28.85 3.43
CA GLU A 684 11.58 27.43 3.15
C GLU A 684 10.75 26.47 4.03
N THR A 685 10.05 26.97 5.04
CA THR A 685 9.15 26.17 5.87
C THR A 685 7.83 26.88 6.18
N VAL A 686 6.80 26.10 6.51
CA VAL A 686 5.49 26.63 6.93
C VAL A 686 5.63 27.49 8.19
N SER A 687 6.56 27.13 9.07
CA SER A 687 6.88 27.92 10.27
C SER A 687 7.45 29.29 9.93
N GLN A 688 8.39 29.38 8.98
CA GLN A 688 8.92 30.68 8.51
C GLN A 688 7.83 31.54 7.89
N LEU A 689 6.91 30.94 7.12
CA LEU A 689 5.77 31.65 6.56
C LEU A 689 4.89 32.25 7.67
N CYS A 690 4.53 31.45 8.68
CA CYS A 690 3.74 31.93 9.81
C CYS A 690 4.44 33.04 10.61
N VAL A 691 5.77 32.92 10.82
CA VAL A 691 6.57 33.98 11.44
C VAL A 691 6.50 35.27 10.61
N GLY A 692 6.71 35.18 9.28
CA GLY A 692 6.66 36.34 8.39
C GLY A 692 5.28 37.01 8.38
N VAL A 693 4.21 36.22 8.32
CA VAL A 693 2.83 36.72 8.40
C VAL A 693 2.58 37.39 9.75
N LEU A 694 3.01 36.80 10.86
CA LEU A 694 2.80 37.35 12.19
C LEU A 694 3.56 38.67 12.38
N VAL A 695 4.81 38.75 11.93
CA VAL A 695 5.63 39.97 11.98
C VAL A 695 4.98 41.07 11.15
N TYR A 696 4.53 40.76 9.93
CA TYR A 696 3.82 41.72 9.07
C TYR A 696 2.57 42.28 9.76
N LEU A 697 1.74 41.40 10.33
CA LEU A 697 0.51 41.83 11.00
C LEU A 697 0.79 42.68 12.24
N ILE A 698 1.79 42.35 13.06
CA ILE A 698 2.11 43.16 14.24
C ILE A 698 2.65 44.54 13.84
N GLN A 699 3.43 44.62 12.76
CA GLN A 699 3.92 45.88 12.23
C GLN A 699 2.78 46.80 11.76
N GLU A 700 1.68 46.25 11.21
CA GLU A 700 0.50 47.04 10.84
C GLU A 700 -0.23 47.65 12.05
N VAL A 701 -0.21 46.99 13.22
CA VAL A 701 -0.93 47.45 14.43
C VAL A 701 -0.15 48.53 15.21
N LEU A 702 1.13 48.78 14.89
CA LEU A 702 1.97 49.84 15.48
C LEU A 702 2.05 49.83 17.02
N LEU A 703 2.01 48.65 17.65
CA LEU A 703 2.10 48.48 19.11
C LEU A 703 3.55 48.46 19.62
N THR A 704 3.74 48.77 20.91
CA THR A 704 5.03 48.53 21.59
C THR A 704 5.30 47.02 21.72
N THR A 705 6.57 46.65 21.91
CA THR A 705 6.97 45.23 22.06
C THR A 705 6.30 44.53 23.24
N ALA A 706 6.13 45.24 24.38
CA ALA A 706 5.44 44.72 25.55
C ALA A 706 3.94 44.50 25.31
N CYS A 707 3.25 45.46 24.69
CA CYS A 707 1.82 45.33 24.35
C CYS A 707 1.59 44.25 23.28
N SER A 708 2.48 44.14 22.31
CA SER A 708 2.42 43.08 21.29
C SER A 708 2.55 41.70 21.91
N ARG A 709 3.43 41.54 22.91
CA ARG A 709 3.56 40.30 23.68
C ARG A 709 2.30 39.96 24.46
N GLU A 710 1.70 40.91 25.16
CA GLU A 710 0.44 40.70 25.89
C GLU A 710 -0.69 40.30 24.95
N LEU A 711 -0.81 40.95 23.80
CA LEU A 711 -1.79 40.61 22.76
C LEU A 711 -1.60 39.18 22.25
N MET A 712 -0.38 38.76 21.92
CA MET A 712 -0.10 37.41 21.43
C MET A 712 -0.39 36.32 22.47
N LEU A 713 -0.08 36.59 23.73
CA LEU A 713 -0.41 35.67 24.83
C LEU A 713 -1.92 35.53 25.02
N ALA A 714 -2.67 36.63 24.89
CA ALA A 714 -4.13 36.62 25.01
C ALA A 714 -4.79 35.92 23.81
N LEU A 715 -4.31 36.17 22.58
CA LEU A 715 -4.75 35.47 21.37
C LEU A 715 -4.44 33.97 21.43
N GLY A 716 -3.28 33.56 21.96
CA GLY A 716 -2.93 32.15 22.12
C GLY A 716 -3.82 31.41 23.14
N LYS A 717 -4.22 32.09 24.23
CA LYS A 717 -5.20 31.53 25.19
C LYS A 717 -6.57 31.35 24.54
N MET A 718 -7.03 32.36 23.79
CA MET A 718 -8.27 32.26 23.01
C MET A 718 -8.17 31.13 21.98
N ALA A 719 -7.04 31.01 21.27
CA ALA A 719 -6.78 29.97 20.29
C ALA A 719 -6.89 28.58 20.91
N SER A 720 -6.23 28.32 22.05
CA SER A 720 -6.31 27.04 22.76
C SER A 720 -7.75 26.72 23.23
N HIS A 721 -8.47 27.71 23.77
CA HIS A 721 -9.86 27.54 24.19
C HIS A 721 -10.81 27.22 23.04
N CYS A 722 -10.78 28.01 21.96
CA CYS A 722 -11.67 27.80 20.81
C CYS A 722 -11.29 26.47 20.08
N PHE A 723 -10.05 25.96 20.19
CA PHE A 723 -9.64 24.65 19.63
C PHE A 723 -10.14 23.44 20.44
N LEU A 724 -10.08 23.51 21.77
CA LEU A 724 -10.45 22.41 22.67
C LEU A 724 -11.98 22.21 22.76
N ASN A 725 -12.75 23.30 22.72
CA ASN A 725 -14.19 23.26 22.93
C ASN A 725 -15.03 23.07 21.65
N GLN A 726 -14.40 22.90 20.47
CA GLN A 726 -15.06 22.85 19.16
C GLN A 726 -15.96 24.07 18.83
N HIS A 727 -15.93 25.12 19.66
CA HIS A 727 -16.59 26.39 19.40
C HIS A 727 -15.73 27.20 18.42
N LEU A 728 -16.22 27.32 17.18
CA LEU A 728 -15.56 28.06 16.10
C LEU A 728 -15.52 29.59 16.33
N SER A 729 -16.27 30.09 17.31
CA SER A 729 -16.57 31.51 17.44
C SER A 729 -16.74 31.87 18.91
N CYS A 730 -16.07 32.93 19.36
CA CYS A 730 -15.96 33.32 20.77
C CYS A 730 -16.60 34.71 20.96
N THR A 731 -17.40 34.89 22.01
CA THR A 731 -18.21 36.10 22.26
C THR A 731 -17.41 37.21 22.96
N ARG A 732 -17.96 38.43 23.00
CA ARG A 732 -17.31 39.57 23.69
C ARG A 732 -17.04 39.32 25.17
N GLU A 733 -17.94 38.65 25.87
CA GLU A 733 -17.78 38.33 27.31
C GLU A 733 -16.63 37.34 27.53
N GLU A 734 -16.50 36.33 26.66
CA GLU A 734 -15.42 35.36 26.67
C GLU A 734 -14.06 36.02 26.36
N LEU A 735 -14.03 37.00 25.44
CA LEU A 735 -12.83 37.79 25.13
C LEU A 735 -12.30 38.58 26.34
N GLY A 736 -13.20 39.06 27.20
CA GLY A 736 -12.84 39.68 28.48
C GLY A 736 -12.08 38.73 29.39
N SER A 737 -12.48 37.45 29.44
CA SER A 737 -11.82 36.43 30.26
C SER A 737 -10.37 36.12 29.82
N PHE A 738 -10.05 36.32 28.54
CA PHE A 738 -8.70 36.14 28.00
C PHE A 738 -7.81 37.39 28.11
N GLY A 739 -8.38 38.56 28.46
CA GLY A 739 -7.68 39.83 28.55
C GLY A 739 -7.56 40.62 27.24
N LEU A 740 -8.39 40.30 26.23
CA LEU A 740 -8.39 40.96 24.92
C LEU A 740 -9.19 42.28 24.88
N GLU A 741 -9.89 42.62 25.96
CA GLU A 741 -10.76 43.82 26.03
C GLU A 741 -10.01 45.13 25.72
N LYS A 742 -8.73 45.23 26.11
CA LYS A 742 -7.88 46.40 25.86
C LYS A 742 -7.34 46.47 24.43
N PHE A 743 -7.47 45.40 23.66
CA PHE A 743 -6.85 45.23 22.34
C PHE A 743 -7.88 44.89 21.25
N LEU A 744 -9.16 45.20 21.42
CA LEU A 744 -10.21 44.79 20.49
C LEU A 744 -9.97 45.26 19.03
N GLU A 745 -9.49 46.49 18.83
CA GLU A 745 -9.16 47.02 17.50
C GLU A 745 -7.93 46.33 16.89
N ALA A 746 -6.90 46.09 17.71
CA ALA A 746 -5.70 45.37 17.33
C ALA A 746 -5.97 43.89 17.02
N ALA A 747 -6.82 43.24 17.82
CA ALA A 747 -7.20 41.84 17.68
C ALA A 747 -8.05 41.60 16.41
N ALA A 748 -8.80 42.61 15.94
CA ALA A 748 -9.59 42.54 14.71
C ALA A 748 -8.74 42.36 13.44
N VAL A 749 -7.43 42.62 13.49
CA VAL A 749 -6.50 42.31 12.38
C VAL A 749 -6.19 40.81 12.30
N PHE A 750 -6.19 40.12 13.45
CA PHE A 750 -5.90 38.70 13.57
C PHE A 750 -7.15 37.81 13.51
N LEU A 751 -8.31 38.39 13.81
CA LEU A 751 -9.59 37.71 13.96
C LEU A 751 -10.59 38.16 12.89
N GLN A 752 -11.44 37.24 12.45
CA GLN A 752 -12.64 37.59 11.69
C GLN A 752 -13.73 38.07 12.66
N VAL A 753 -14.24 39.28 12.42
CA VAL A 753 -15.27 39.92 13.25
C VAL A 753 -16.61 39.88 12.52
N ASP A 754 -17.61 39.26 13.15
CA ASP A 754 -18.93 39.07 12.58
C ASP A 754 -20.01 39.73 13.45
N GLY A 755 -20.88 40.55 12.84
CA GLY A 755 -22.01 41.22 13.51
C GLY A 755 -22.03 42.75 13.33
N GLU A 756 -23.20 43.30 12.99
CA GLU A 756 -23.38 44.75 12.75
C GLU A 756 -23.50 45.58 14.04
N GLN A 757 -24.00 45.00 15.14
CA GLN A 757 -24.19 45.66 16.44
C GLN A 757 -23.06 45.32 17.42
N LEU A 758 -22.63 46.28 18.24
CA LEU A 758 -21.48 46.13 19.16
C LEU A 758 -21.64 45.00 20.20
N ASP A 759 -22.87 44.66 20.59
CA ASP A 759 -23.15 43.66 21.64
C ASP A 759 -23.36 42.25 21.09
N THR A 760 -23.52 42.08 19.77
CA THR A 760 -23.68 40.77 19.10
C THR A 760 -22.44 40.35 18.30
N ARG A 761 -21.31 41.05 18.46
CA ARG A 761 -20.06 40.72 17.76
C ARG A 761 -19.48 39.40 18.23
N VAL A 762 -19.25 38.51 17.27
CA VAL A 762 -18.57 37.23 17.47
C VAL A 762 -17.23 37.25 16.76
N PHE A 763 -16.21 36.70 17.41
CA PHE A 763 -14.83 36.71 16.92
C PHE A 763 -14.39 35.28 16.64
N SER A 764 -13.82 35.05 15.45
CA SER A 764 -13.35 33.73 15.01
C SER A 764 -11.97 33.81 14.36
N PHE A 765 -11.21 32.71 14.40
CA PHE A 765 -9.92 32.66 13.71
C PHE A 765 -10.12 32.35 12.21
N PRO A 766 -9.55 33.14 11.29
CA PRO A 766 -9.71 32.94 9.84
C PRO A 766 -8.90 31.76 9.28
N SER A 767 -7.91 31.27 10.04
CA SER A 767 -7.01 30.20 9.64
C SER A 767 -6.63 29.31 10.83
N GLN A 768 -6.94 28.01 10.72
CA GLN A 768 -6.54 26.99 11.70
C GLN A 768 -5.00 26.92 11.83
N LEU A 769 -4.26 27.12 10.74
CA LEU A 769 -2.80 27.14 10.74
C LEU A 769 -2.24 28.21 11.69
N MET A 770 -2.81 29.42 11.62
CA MET A 770 -2.40 30.54 12.46
C MET A 770 -2.83 30.33 13.91
N GLN A 771 -3.98 29.68 14.14
CA GLN A 771 -4.44 29.32 15.48
C GLN A 771 -3.47 28.35 16.17
N GLU A 772 -3.04 27.28 15.49
CA GLU A 772 -2.03 26.34 16.01
C GLU A 772 -0.67 27.03 16.25
N PHE A 773 -0.27 27.93 15.36
CA PHE A 773 0.96 28.70 15.50
C PHE A 773 0.92 29.68 16.70
N LEU A 774 -0.20 30.36 16.93
CA LEU A 774 -0.38 31.26 18.08
C LEU A 774 -0.34 30.52 19.42
N ILE A 775 -0.84 29.26 19.47
CA ILE A 775 -0.68 28.41 20.64
C ILE A 775 0.81 28.16 20.92
N ALA A 776 1.59 27.81 19.90
CA ALA A 776 3.04 27.59 20.02
C ALA A 776 3.79 28.85 20.51
N VAL A 777 3.51 30.01 19.91
CA VAL A 777 4.10 31.30 20.31
C VAL A 777 3.72 31.64 21.76
N SER A 778 2.45 31.44 22.13
CA SER A 778 2.00 31.75 23.49
C SER A 778 2.69 30.90 24.55
N TYR A 779 3.00 29.63 24.24
CA TYR A 779 3.71 28.74 25.15
C TYR A 779 5.16 29.20 25.39
N LEU A 780 5.89 29.51 24.31
CA LEU A 780 7.31 29.87 24.38
C LEU A 780 7.58 31.26 25.00
N TRP A 781 6.64 32.20 24.83
CA TRP A 781 6.75 33.56 25.39
C TRP A 781 6.01 33.74 26.73
N SER A 782 5.33 32.70 27.24
CA SER A 782 4.67 32.75 28.55
C SER A 782 5.66 32.60 29.71
N SER A 783 5.52 33.46 30.71
CA SER A 783 6.21 33.37 32.00
C SER A 783 5.37 32.67 33.08
N ALA A 784 4.09 32.40 32.83
CA ALA A 784 3.08 32.17 33.88
C ALA A 784 2.40 30.79 33.87
N SER A 785 2.58 29.96 32.85
CA SER A 785 1.96 28.62 32.82
C SER A 785 2.74 27.62 33.69
N THR A 786 2.06 26.75 34.44
CA THR A 786 2.66 25.63 35.18
C THR A 786 2.79 24.35 34.35
N GLU A 787 2.27 24.36 33.12
CA GLU A 787 2.13 23.18 32.27
C GLU A 787 3.47 22.78 31.61
N GLY A 788 3.76 21.48 31.61
CA GLY A 788 4.93 20.91 30.91
C GLY A 788 4.72 20.78 29.40
N VAL A 789 5.81 20.55 28.64
CA VAL A 789 5.75 20.34 27.17
C VAL A 789 4.83 19.18 26.82
N GLU A 790 4.99 18.04 27.51
CA GLU A 790 4.17 16.84 27.32
C GLU A 790 2.69 17.09 27.62
N GLU A 791 2.38 17.89 28.64
CA GLU A 791 0.99 18.18 29.02
C GLU A 791 0.28 19.00 27.94
N ILE A 792 0.94 19.98 27.35
CA ILE A 792 0.38 20.78 26.26
C ILE A 792 0.24 19.97 24.97
N LEU A 793 1.24 19.14 24.65
CA LEU A 793 1.17 18.28 23.47
C LEU A 793 0.08 17.22 23.62
N GLU A 794 -0.08 16.59 24.78
CA GLU A 794 -1.15 15.62 25.03
C GLU A 794 -2.53 16.30 25.08
N LYS A 795 -2.66 17.49 25.68
CA LYS A 795 -3.93 18.25 25.67
C LYS A 795 -4.43 18.55 24.26
N HIS A 796 -3.52 18.81 23.33
CA HIS A 796 -3.87 19.16 21.95
C HIS A 796 -3.69 17.99 20.96
N ARG A 797 -3.38 16.78 21.45
CA ARG A 797 -3.11 15.61 20.63
C ARG A 797 -4.36 15.18 19.86
N GLY A 798 -4.22 15.02 18.55
CA GLY A 798 -5.34 14.70 17.65
C GLY A 798 -6.15 15.92 17.18
N HIS A 799 -5.98 17.07 17.83
CA HIS A 799 -6.63 18.32 17.45
C HIS A 799 -5.67 19.27 16.71
N ALA A 800 -4.50 19.57 17.27
CA ALA A 800 -3.47 20.39 16.62
C ALA A 800 -2.38 19.49 16.01
N LYS A 801 -2.30 19.41 14.68
CA LYS A 801 -1.38 18.49 13.98
C LYS A 801 0.02 19.07 13.78
N LEU A 802 0.18 20.39 13.83
CA LEU A 802 1.44 21.08 13.54
C LEU A 802 2.05 21.77 14.77
N LEU A 803 1.43 21.63 15.95
CA LEU A 803 1.87 22.32 17.16
C LEU A 803 3.32 21.96 17.54
N ASP A 804 3.67 20.68 17.53
CA ASP A 804 5.03 20.19 17.76
C ASP A 804 6.03 20.70 16.70
N SER A 805 5.60 20.77 15.44
CA SER A 805 6.37 21.27 14.30
C SER A 805 6.71 22.75 14.47
N PHE A 806 5.75 23.55 14.91
CA PHE A 806 5.95 24.97 15.21
C PHE A 806 6.82 25.18 16.45
N LEU A 807 6.64 24.39 17.51
CA LEU A 807 7.51 24.44 18.69
C LEU A 807 8.95 24.07 18.33
N SER A 808 9.14 23.07 17.47
CA SER A 808 10.45 22.67 16.96
C SER A 808 11.13 23.81 16.18
N ALA A 809 10.42 24.43 15.24
CA ALA A 809 10.93 25.58 14.50
C ALA A 809 11.30 26.74 15.42
N LEU A 810 10.38 27.19 16.28
CA LEU A 810 10.58 28.35 17.16
C LEU A 810 11.64 28.11 18.25
N SER A 811 12.01 26.85 18.54
CA SER A 811 13.11 26.53 19.46
C SER A 811 14.48 26.95 18.91
N GLU A 812 14.63 27.05 17.59
CA GLU A 812 15.89 27.39 16.93
C GLU A 812 15.97 28.89 16.60
N PRO A 813 17.10 29.55 16.90
CA PRO A 813 17.24 31.00 16.79
C PRO A 813 17.08 31.52 15.36
N VAL A 814 17.49 30.74 14.35
CA VAL A 814 17.38 31.12 12.93
C VAL A 814 15.92 31.41 12.55
N GLN A 815 15.00 30.61 13.08
CA GLN A 815 13.57 30.66 12.76
C GLN A 815 12.84 31.75 13.54
N ARG A 816 13.21 31.99 14.81
CA ARG A 816 12.51 32.96 15.69
C ARG A 816 13.07 34.38 15.68
N ARG A 817 14.26 34.62 15.12
CA ARG A 817 14.90 35.96 15.07
C ARG A 817 13.96 37.09 14.60
N PRO A 818 13.20 36.95 13.50
CA PRO A 818 12.29 38.01 13.07
C PRO A 818 11.23 38.31 14.13
N LEU A 819 10.73 37.29 14.82
CA LEU A 819 9.72 37.42 15.86
C LEU A 819 10.26 38.07 17.15
N GLU A 820 11.53 37.83 17.49
CA GLU A 820 12.20 38.46 18.63
C GLU A 820 12.31 39.98 18.50
N THR A 821 12.46 40.49 17.28
CA THR A 821 12.51 41.95 17.04
C THR A 821 11.20 42.65 17.46
N VAL A 822 10.09 41.91 17.44
CA VAL A 822 8.74 42.42 17.70
C VAL A 822 8.23 42.04 19.09
N LEU A 823 8.47 40.80 19.54
CA LEU A 823 7.96 40.27 20.82
C LEU A 823 9.02 40.26 21.95
N GLY A 824 10.29 40.55 21.65
CA GLY A 824 11.43 40.38 22.55
C GLY A 824 11.84 38.91 22.73
N GLU A 825 12.82 38.65 23.61
CA GLU A 825 13.35 37.31 23.83
C GLU A 825 12.31 36.34 24.43
N PRO A 826 12.23 35.09 23.95
CA PRO A 826 11.38 34.05 24.54
C PRO A 826 11.97 33.53 25.86
N ASN A 827 11.16 32.76 26.58
CA ASN A 827 11.58 32.16 27.83
C ASN A 827 12.63 31.05 27.58
N ALA A 828 13.88 31.29 28.01
CA ALA A 828 15.00 30.38 27.80
C ALA A 828 14.77 28.99 28.42
N ASP A 829 14.11 28.91 29.57
CA ASP A 829 13.82 27.66 30.25
C ASP A 829 12.86 26.80 29.43
N ARG A 830 11.83 27.41 28.83
CA ARG A 830 10.85 26.73 27.97
C ARG A 830 11.47 26.18 26.69
N VAL A 831 12.34 26.96 26.06
CA VAL A 831 13.08 26.52 24.87
C VAL A 831 14.00 25.34 25.23
N ALA A 832 14.69 25.40 26.37
CA ALA A 832 15.55 24.33 26.85
C ALA A 832 14.77 23.06 27.23
N ASP A 833 13.60 23.22 27.85
CA ASP A 833 12.69 22.11 28.18
C ASP A 833 12.22 21.38 26.92
N PHE A 834 11.78 22.13 25.90
CA PHE A 834 11.35 21.55 24.63
C PHE A 834 12.48 20.80 23.93
N LYS A 835 13.70 21.37 23.86
CA LYS A 835 14.84 20.69 23.24
C LYS A 835 15.23 19.40 23.97
N ARG A 836 15.16 19.39 25.31
CA ARG A 836 15.37 18.17 26.11
C ARG A 836 14.31 17.10 25.80
N TRP A 837 13.04 17.50 25.74
CA TRP A 837 11.94 16.61 25.38
C TRP A 837 12.10 16.06 23.96
N LEU A 838 12.40 16.93 22.98
CA LEU A 838 12.59 16.52 21.57
C LEU A 838 13.71 15.48 21.47
N LYS A 839 14.81 15.68 22.20
CA LYS A 839 15.92 14.73 22.24
C LYS A 839 15.54 13.38 22.86
N SER A 840 14.97 13.37 24.07
CA SER A 840 14.60 12.11 24.72
C SER A 840 13.53 11.34 23.94
N SER A 841 12.55 12.05 23.41
CA SER A 841 11.41 11.47 22.68
C SER A 841 11.82 10.93 21.30
N SER A 842 12.66 11.66 20.56
CA SER A 842 13.20 11.18 19.27
C SER A 842 14.17 10.02 19.44
N GLU A 843 15.02 10.00 20.46
CA GLU A 843 15.90 8.86 20.74
C GLU A 843 15.09 7.59 21.06
N GLU A 844 14.00 7.71 21.82
CA GLU A 844 13.10 6.60 22.10
C GLU A 844 12.38 6.12 20.83
N ALA A 845 11.83 7.04 20.04
CA ALA A 845 11.13 6.73 18.81
C ALA A 845 12.03 6.08 17.75
N LEU A 846 13.23 6.62 17.54
CA LEU A 846 14.21 6.12 16.56
C LEU A 846 14.85 4.78 16.96
N ARG A 847 14.71 4.35 18.23
CA ARG A 847 15.03 2.99 18.67
C ARG A 847 13.90 1.99 18.36
N GLY A 848 12.69 2.48 18.15
CA GLY A 848 11.53 1.70 17.76
C GLY A 848 11.60 1.22 16.31
N TYR A 849 10.53 0.52 15.90
CA TYR A 849 10.36 0.04 14.51
C TYR A 849 9.18 0.72 13.80
N HIS A 850 8.69 1.85 14.34
CA HIS A 850 7.50 2.54 13.86
C HIS A 850 7.88 3.63 12.85
N LYS A 851 7.66 3.36 11.56
CA LYS A 851 7.99 4.27 10.45
C LYS A 851 7.35 5.65 10.62
N ASP A 852 6.06 5.69 10.98
CA ASP A 852 5.29 6.94 11.14
C ASP A 852 5.91 7.86 12.20
N GLN A 853 6.44 7.28 13.28
CA GLN A 853 7.15 8.05 14.30
C GLN A 853 8.47 8.60 13.76
N HIS A 854 9.25 7.79 13.03
CA HIS A 854 10.50 8.27 12.42
C HIS A 854 10.25 9.43 11.46
N HIS A 855 9.24 9.29 10.58
CA HIS A 855 8.83 10.35 9.65
C HIS A 855 8.43 11.62 10.39
N HIS A 856 7.64 11.48 11.46
CA HIS A 856 7.24 12.60 12.30
C HIS A 856 8.45 13.37 12.86
N TYR A 857 9.43 12.71 13.47
CA TYR A 857 10.63 13.39 13.99
C TYR A 857 11.53 13.95 12.88
N PHE A 858 11.62 13.31 11.70
CA PHE A 858 12.32 13.91 10.56
C PHE A 858 11.64 15.19 10.10
N HIS A 859 10.31 15.24 10.11
CA HIS A 859 9.58 16.48 9.85
C HIS A 859 9.84 17.55 10.91
N LEU A 860 9.86 17.20 12.20
CA LEU A 860 10.20 18.15 13.27
C LEU A 860 11.61 18.73 13.11
N LEU A 861 12.59 17.88 12.77
CA LEU A 861 13.97 18.28 12.53
C LEU A 861 14.12 19.13 11.27
N HIS A 862 13.37 18.81 10.22
CA HIS A 862 13.29 19.63 9.02
C HIS A 862 12.70 21.01 9.32
N GLN A 863 11.65 21.11 10.14
CA GLN A 863 11.07 22.41 10.52
C GLN A 863 12.04 23.28 11.35
N ALA A 864 12.91 22.65 12.14
CA ALA A 864 13.92 23.34 12.94
C ALA A 864 15.03 23.99 12.09
N GLN A 865 15.33 23.45 10.89
CA GLN A 865 16.40 23.93 9.99
C GLN A 865 17.76 24.17 10.69
N SER A 866 18.09 23.32 11.66
CA SER A 866 19.33 23.43 12.44
C SER A 866 20.20 22.18 12.32
N LYS A 867 21.32 22.31 11.60
CA LYS A 867 22.29 21.21 11.41
C LYS A 867 22.88 20.71 12.73
N SER A 868 23.09 21.60 13.70
CA SER A 868 23.57 21.23 15.04
C SER A 868 22.55 20.41 15.81
N LEU A 869 21.27 20.78 15.74
CA LEU A 869 20.20 20.04 16.41
C LEU A 869 20.05 18.64 15.81
N VAL A 870 20.08 18.51 14.49
CA VAL A 870 20.00 17.20 13.82
C VAL A 870 21.12 16.27 14.28
N LYS A 871 22.37 16.77 14.35
CA LYS A 871 23.51 15.98 14.83
C LYS A 871 23.44 15.64 16.30
N GLU A 872 22.82 16.49 17.12
CA GLU A 872 22.64 16.24 18.55
C GLU A 872 21.53 15.22 18.82
N VAL A 873 20.44 15.30 18.06
CA VAL A 873 19.26 14.43 18.19
C VAL A 873 19.53 13.05 17.59
N ILE A 874 20.06 13.01 16.37
CA ILE A 874 20.41 11.77 15.68
C ILE A 874 21.84 11.40 16.06
N THR A 875 21.98 10.90 17.28
CA THR A 875 23.22 10.28 17.73
C THR A 875 23.47 8.97 16.96
N ILE A 876 24.74 8.56 16.82
CA ILE A 876 25.19 7.30 16.17
C ILE A 876 24.48 6.05 16.76
N THR A 877 23.89 6.18 17.95
CA THR A 877 23.09 5.18 18.63
C THR A 877 21.68 4.96 18.08
N ALA A 878 21.15 5.87 17.24
CA ALA A 878 19.85 5.70 16.58
C ALA A 878 19.95 4.68 15.44
N ARG A 879 19.28 3.53 15.58
CA ARG A 879 19.25 2.49 14.55
C ARG A 879 18.36 2.92 13.38
N MET A 880 18.94 3.60 12.39
CA MET A 880 18.28 3.90 11.11
C MET A 880 18.18 2.67 10.17
N GLY A 881 17.97 1.47 10.74
CA GLY A 881 18.00 0.19 10.02
C GLY A 881 16.65 -0.28 9.48
N ILE A 882 15.56 0.45 9.76
CA ILE A 882 14.20 0.11 9.31
C ILE A 882 14.03 0.39 7.81
N SER A 883 13.08 -0.31 7.17
CA SER A 883 12.70 0.00 5.79
C SER A 883 11.78 1.21 5.75
N TYR A 884 12.13 2.23 4.97
CA TYR A 884 11.32 3.40 4.65
C TYR A 884 10.60 3.21 3.29
N ALA A 885 9.83 2.13 3.19
CA ALA A 885 8.98 1.86 2.03
C ALA A 885 7.86 2.90 1.90
N ASP A 886 7.46 3.21 0.66
CA ASP A 886 6.28 4.02 0.33
C ASP A 886 6.32 5.46 0.89
N LEU A 887 7.51 6.04 1.00
CA LEU A 887 7.69 7.44 1.38
C LEU A 887 6.90 8.37 0.46
N SER A 888 6.13 9.29 1.03
CA SER A 888 5.63 10.45 0.31
C SER A 888 6.78 11.36 -0.12
N LEU A 889 6.51 12.26 -1.08
CA LEU A 889 7.49 13.27 -1.50
C LEU A 889 7.96 14.12 -0.30
N GLN A 890 7.04 14.40 0.63
CA GLN A 890 7.29 15.18 1.84
C GLN A 890 8.27 14.49 2.79
N GLU A 891 8.04 13.21 3.05
CA GLU A 891 8.90 12.40 3.93
C GLU A 891 10.27 12.18 3.28
N SER A 892 10.32 12.10 1.94
CA SER A 892 11.57 12.01 1.17
C SER A 892 12.46 13.25 1.34
N VAL A 893 11.88 14.45 1.28
CA VAL A 893 12.60 15.71 1.51
C VAL A 893 13.09 15.81 2.95
N ALA A 894 12.25 15.46 3.92
CA ALA A 894 12.61 15.49 5.34
C ALA A 894 13.77 14.51 5.65
N LEU A 895 13.70 13.29 5.11
CA LEU A 895 14.77 12.30 5.22
C LEU A 895 16.06 12.81 4.55
N ASN A 896 15.95 13.43 3.37
CA ASN A 896 17.11 13.97 2.67
C ASN A 896 17.82 15.04 3.48
N TYR A 897 17.07 16.01 4.03
CA TYR A 897 17.62 17.06 4.90
C TYR A 897 18.36 16.48 6.12
N VAL A 898 17.78 15.45 6.74
CA VAL A 898 18.39 14.75 7.87
C VAL A 898 19.73 14.12 7.47
N VAL A 899 19.75 13.37 6.37
CA VAL A 899 20.97 12.68 5.88
C VAL A 899 22.05 13.69 5.47
N GLU A 900 21.67 14.80 4.83
CA GLU A 900 22.60 15.86 4.44
C GLU A 900 23.23 16.58 5.66
N CYS A 901 22.45 16.77 6.73
CA CYS A 901 22.96 17.31 7.98
C CYS A 901 23.99 16.37 8.64
N LEU A 902 23.75 15.06 8.58
CA LEU A 902 24.67 14.03 9.10
C LEU A 902 25.94 13.94 8.26
N GLY A 903 25.81 14.07 6.94
CA GLY A 903 26.90 14.04 5.96
C GLY A 903 27.18 12.64 5.41
N GLU A 904 26.99 11.58 6.21
CA GLU A 904 27.15 10.19 5.77
C GLU A 904 26.11 9.30 6.46
N MET A 905 25.63 8.28 5.75
CA MET A 905 24.69 7.28 6.27
C MET A 905 25.17 5.87 5.94
N GLU A 906 25.12 4.96 6.93
CA GLU A 906 25.56 3.57 6.73
C GLU A 906 24.64 2.81 5.76
N LYS A 907 23.32 2.93 5.95
CA LYS A 907 22.35 2.13 5.20
C LYS A 907 21.04 2.88 4.98
N LEU A 908 20.72 3.16 3.71
CA LEU A 908 19.41 3.62 3.27
C LEU A 908 18.57 2.42 2.82
N ASN A 909 17.54 2.11 3.57
CA ASN A 909 16.69 0.95 3.33
C ASN A 909 15.30 1.38 2.82
N LEU A 910 15.03 1.12 1.55
CA LEU A 910 13.78 1.43 0.83
C LEU A 910 13.13 0.13 0.30
N TYR A 911 13.35 -0.99 0.98
CA TYR A 911 12.79 -2.32 0.66
C TYR A 911 11.25 -2.28 0.55
N LEU A 912 10.68 -2.98 -0.44
CA LEU A 912 9.23 -3.06 -0.72
C LEU A 912 8.57 -1.73 -1.09
N SER A 913 9.27 -0.82 -1.75
CA SER A 913 8.64 0.43 -2.23
C SER A 913 7.77 0.15 -3.46
N ARG A 914 6.46 0.33 -3.33
CA ARG A 914 5.47 -0.04 -4.37
C ARG A 914 5.67 0.70 -5.67
N ASN A 915 6.03 1.97 -5.60
CA ASN A 915 6.36 2.80 -6.76
C ASN A 915 7.16 4.04 -6.35
N LEU A 916 8.44 4.07 -6.71
CA LEU A 916 9.29 5.25 -6.55
C LEU A 916 9.20 6.13 -7.81
N THR A 917 8.61 7.30 -7.66
CA THR A 917 8.45 8.30 -8.73
C THR A 917 9.75 9.05 -8.99
N GLU A 918 9.80 9.77 -10.11
CA GLU A 918 10.96 10.58 -10.49
C GLU A 918 11.25 11.66 -9.45
N GLU A 919 10.22 12.37 -8.97
CA GLU A 919 10.34 13.46 -8.00
C GLU A 919 10.84 12.97 -6.63
N GLN A 920 10.38 11.78 -6.21
CA GLN A 920 10.83 11.18 -4.96
C GLN A 920 12.31 10.82 -5.00
N VAL A 921 12.78 10.21 -6.09
CA VAL A 921 14.19 9.82 -6.22
C VAL A 921 15.08 11.03 -6.51
N GLU A 922 14.57 12.05 -7.20
CA GLU A 922 15.26 13.34 -7.30
C GLU A 922 15.48 13.97 -5.92
N ALA A 923 14.45 14.01 -5.07
CA ALA A 923 14.56 14.51 -3.70
C ALA A 923 15.51 13.66 -2.83
N LEU A 924 15.54 12.35 -3.02
CA LEU A 924 16.42 11.42 -2.30
C LEU A 924 17.83 11.30 -2.90
N ALA A 925 18.09 11.88 -4.08
CA ALA A 925 19.37 11.71 -4.77
C ALA A 925 20.58 12.14 -3.91
N PRO A 926 20.54 13.26 -3.15
CA PRO A 926 21.64 13.62 -2.26
C PRO A 926 21.80 12.57 -1.14
N ALA A 927 20.73 12.16 -0.47
CA ALA A 927 20.77 11.11 0.55
C ALA A 927 21.33 9.78 0.02
N MET A 928 20.92 9.36 -1.18
CA MET A 928 21.47 8.17 -1.85
C MET A 928 22.97 8.31 -2.10
N SER A 929 23.43 9.48 -2.54
CA SER A 929 24.85 9.74 -2.79
C SER A 929 25.71 9.71 -1.52
N LEU A 930 25.14 10.05 -0.36
CA LEU A 930 25.80 10.03 0.96
C LEU A 930 25.63 8.70 1.70
N SER A 931 24.96 7.71 1.09
CA SER A 931 24.69 6.40 1.70
C SER A 931 25.70 5.35 1.25
N HIS A 932 26.27 4.59 2.19
CA HIS A 932 27.17 3.48 1.88
C HIS A 932 26.42 2.26 1.31
N GLN A 933 25.27 1.91 1.87
CA GLN A 933 24.43 0.81 1.40
C GLN A 933 23.05 1.32 0.99
N ILE A 934 22.59 0.97 -0.21
CA ILE A 934 21.25 1.28 -0.69
C ILE A 934 20.50 -0.04 -0.91
N MET A 935 19.40 -0.24 -0.18
CA MET A 935 18.53 -1.41 -0.35
C MET A 935 17.20 -1.02 -1.00
N LEU A 936 17.02 -1.45 -2.24
CA LEU A 936 15.84 -1.27 -3.09
C LEU A 936 15.28 -2.63 -3.53
N MET A 937 15.45 -3.65 -2.67
CA MET A 937 14.92 -4.98 -2.95
C MET A 937 13.38 -4.95 -2.98
N ASP A 938 12.80 -5.60 -3.97
CA ASP A 938 11.35 -5.64 -4.28
C ASP A 938 10.72 -4.25 -4.40
N SER A 939 11.50 -3.27 -4.88
CA SER A 939 11.05 -1.89 -5.09
C SER A 939 10.88 -1.58 -6.57
N ARG A 940 9.75 -1.00 -6.96
CA ARG A 940 9.50 -0.62 -8.36
C ARG A 940 9.97 0.82 -8.60
N LEU A 941 10.85 0.99 -9.58
CA LEU A 941 11.38 2.30 -9.98
C LEU A 941 10.75 2.74 -11.29
N SER A 942 10.30 4.00 -11.38
CA SER A 942 9.94 4.64 -12.65
C SER A 942 11.18 4.83 -13.54
N SER A 943 11.01 5.07 -14.83
CA SER A 943 12.15 5.28 -15.76
C SER A 943 12.96 6.53 -15.40
N GLY A 944 12.30 7.65 -15.08
CA GLY A 944 12.95 8.89 -14.64
C GLY A 944 13.72 8.71 -13.33
N ALA A 945 13.14 8.00 -12.36
CA ALA A 945 13.79 7.69 -11.09
C ALA A 945 15.15 6.98 -11.25
N VAL A 946 15.29 6.07 -12.22
CA VAL A 946 16.55 5.35 -12.46
C VAL A 946 17.66 6.28 -12.96
N ALA A 947 17.33 7.35 -13.69
CA ALA A 947 18.32 8.34 -14.12
C ALA A 947 18.87 9.14 -12.92
N HIS A 948 18.01 9.54 -11.98
CA HIS A 948 18.44 10.20 -10.75
C HIS A 948 19.25 9.26 -9.85
N LEU A 949 18.86 7.99 -9.74
CA LEU A 949 19.65 6.97 -9.03
C LEU A 949 21.04 6.79 -9.66
N ALA A 950 21.12 6.69 -10.99
CA ALA A 950 22.39 6.57 -11.70
C ALA A 950 23.30 7.79 -11.45
N SER A 951 22.73 9.00 -11.48
CA SER A 951 23.43 10.24 -11.16
C SER A 951 23.95 10.24 -9.72
N ALA A 952 23.12 9.86 -8.75
CA ALA A 952 23.49 9.78 -7.33
C ALA A 952 24.64 8.78 -7.09
N LEU A 953 24.60 7.61 -7.74
CA LEU A 953 25.65 6.59 -7.64
C LEU A 953 27.00 7.05 -8.21
N SER A 954 26.98 7.82 -9.31
CA SER A 954 28.20 8.32 -9.95
C SER A 954 28.93 9.37 -9.11
N ARG A 955 28.19 10.17 -8.34
CA ARG A 955 28.73 11.27 -7.52
C ARG A 955 28.96 10.86 -6.06
N GLY A 956 28.42 9.71 -5.65
CA GLY A 956 28.30 9.30 -4.26
C GLY A 956 29.44 8.45 -3.68
N ILE A 957 29.18 7.94 -2.47
CA ILE A 957 30.06 7.06 -1.70
C ILE A 957 29.54 5.61 -1.59
N THR A 958 28.46 5.29 -2.32
CA THR A 958 27.79 4.00 -2.25
C THR A 958 28.73 2.84 -2.62
N THR A 959 28.80 1.86 -1.72
CA THR A 959 29.61 0.64 -1.87
C THR A 959 28.76 -0.60 -2.12
N GLU A 960 27.51 -0.63 -1.66
CA GLU A 960 26.57 -1.72 -1.90
C GLU A 960 25.21 -1.22 -2.40
N LEU A 961 24.73 -1.85 -3.47
CA LEU A 961 23.42 -1.59 -4.08
C LEU A 961 22.68 -2.91 -4.26
N ASP A 962 21.52 -3.03 -3.61
CA ASP A 962 20.62 -4.16 -3.77
C ASP A 962 19.35 -3.73 -4.49
N LEU A 963 19.19 -4.21 -5.72
CA LEU A 963 18.04 -3.98 -6.59
C LEU A 963 17.28 -5.29 -6.86
N SER A 964 17.49 -6.33 -6.05
CA SER A 964 16.87 -7.64 -6.26
C SER A 964 15.34 -7.52 -6.32
N GLN A 965 14.68 -8.19 -7.26
CA GLN A 965 13.21 -8.16 -7.46
C GLN A 965 12.63 -6.82 -7.91
N SER A 966 13.44 -5.82 -8.27
CA SER A 966 12.98 -4.46 -8.64
C SER A 966 12.28 -4.31 -10.01
N GLN A 967 12.05 -5.41 -10.74
CA GLN A 967 11.47 -5.42 -12.10
C GLN A 967 12.07 -4.36 -13.05
N LEU A 968 13.40 -4.18 -12.97
CA LEU A 968 14.11 -3.15 -13.71
C LEU A 968 13.91 -3.30 -15.23
N GLY A 969 14.10 -4.51 -15.77
CA GLY A 969 14.15 -4.77 -17.21
C GLY A 969 15.39 -4.16 -17.88
N ASP A 970 15.62 -4.49 -19.15
CA ASP A 970 16.86 -4.14 -19.86
C ASP A 970 16.99 -2.62 -20.10
N GLU A 971 15.91 -1.94 -20.51
CA GLU A 971 15.93 -0.50 -20.82
C GLU A 971 16.31 0.38 -19.61
N LYS A 972 15.69 0.12 -18.45
CA LYS A 972 16.03 0.87 -17.23
C LYS A 972 17.43 0.49 -16.74
N PHE A 973 17.82 -0.77 -16.87
CA PHE A 973 19.17 -1.20 -16.49
C PHE A 973 20.25 -0.50 -17.32
N LYS A 974 20.02 -0.31 -18.62
CA LYS A 974 20.92 0.45 -19.50
C LYS A 974 21.16 1.88 -19.00
N VAL A 975 20.10 2.56 -18.54
CA VAL A 975 20.21 3.89 -17.91
C VAL A 975 21.04 3.82 -16.62
N LEU A 976 20.80 2.80 -15.78
CA LEU A 976 21.57 2.59 -14.55
C LEU A 976 23.06 2.35 -14.84
N CYS A 977 23.38 1.61 -15.89
CA CYS A 977 24.76 1.32 -16.29
C CYS A 977 25.57 2.58 -16.61
N ALA A 978 24.94 3.68 -17.05
CA ALA A 978 25.63 4.95 -17.26
C ALA A 978 26.23 5.49 -15.95
N GLY A 979 25.49 5.39 -14.84
CA GLY A 979 25.97 5.80 -13.51
C GLY A 979 26.95 4.81 -12.87
N LEU A 980 26.81 3.51 -13.19
CA LEU A 980 27.69 2.47 -12.65
C LEU A 980 29.12 2.51 -13.21
N ARG A 981 29.35 3.14 -14.37
CA ARG A 981 30.69 3.26 -14.96
C ARG A 981 31.65 4.02 -14.05
N ASP A 982 31.18 5.08 -13.39
CA ASP A 982 31.97 6.00 -12.58
C ASP A 982 31.55 5.99 -11.09
N CYS A 983 31.31 4.81 -10.52
CA CYS A 983 30.86 4.67 -9.13
C CYS A 983 31.90 3.98 -8.23
N LYS A 984 31.76 4.17 -6.91
CA LYS A 984 32.59 3.49 -5.89
C LYS A 984 32.02 2.12 -5.46
N LEU A 985 31.05 1.60 -6.21
CA LEU A 985 30.32 0.39 -5.87
C LEU A 985 31.23 -0.85 -5.90
N THR A 986 31.20 -1.63 -4.83
CA THR A 986 31.92 -2.91 -4.71
C THR A 986 31.00 -4.11 -4.81
N THR A 987 29.73 -3.96 -4.41
CA THR A 987 28.73 -5.04 -4.40
C THR A 987 27.46 -4.61 -5.13
N LEU A 988 27.07 -5.35 -6.15
CA LEU A 988 25.83 -5.14 -6.92
C LEU A 988 24.98 -6.42 -6.92
N LYS A 989 23.75 -6.30 -6.42
CA LYS A 989 22.77 -7.41 -6.40
C LYS A 989 21.59 -7.08 -7.31
N LEU A 990 21.35 -7.95 -8.27
CA LEU A 990 20.36 -7.83 -9.35
C LEU A 990 19.59 -9.15 -9.51
N GLN A 991 19.18 -9.78 -8.41
CA GLN A 991 18.48 -11.06 -8.46
C GLN A 991 17.04 -10.86 -8.96
N VAL A 992 16.54 -11.67 -9.89
CA VAL A 992 15.14 -11.59 -10.37
C VAL A 992 14.76 -10.18 -10.90
N CYS A 993 15.65 -9.52 -11.65
CA CYS A 993 15.42 -8.15 -12.16
C CYS A 993 14.79 -8.11 -13.56
N ARG A 994 14.42 -9.27 -14.12
CA ARG A 994 13.95 -9.44 -15.52
C ARG A 994 14.98 -9.00 -16.56
N LEU A 995 16.26 -9.20 -16.27
CA LEU A 995 17.34 -8.92 -17.22
C LEU A 995 17.47 -10.06 -18.24
N THR A 996 17.75 -9.70 -19.50
CA THR A 996 17.95 -10.63 -20.62
C THR A 996 19.35 -10.48 -21.22
N GLU A 997 19.61 -11.14 -22.35
CA GLU A 997 20.88 -11.06 -23.09
C GLU A 997 21.27 -9.64 -23.55
N LEU A 998 20.31 -8.72 -23.65
CA LEU A 998 20.53 -7.33 -24.08
C LEU A 998 21.30 -6.52 -23.02
N SER A 999 21.03 -6.77 -21.74
CA SER A 999 21.69 -6.08 -20.62
C SER A 999 23.20 -6.37 -20.49
N CYS A 1000 23.67 -7.47 -21.07
CA CYS A 1000 25.03 -7.95 -20.84
C CYS A 1000 26.10 -7.15 -21.59
N ASP A 1001 25.77 -6.49 -22.71
CA ASP A 1001 26.70 -5.58 -23.40
C ASP A 1001 26.94 -4.33 -22.54
N ASP A 1002 25.88 -3.75 -21.99
CA ASP A 1002 25.95 -2.59 -21.11
C ASP A 1002 26.73 -2.94 -19.82
N LEU A 1003 26.48 -4.10 -19.22
CA LEU A 1003 27.22 -4.55 -18.05
C LEU A 1003 28.70 -4.87 -18.36
N ALA A 1004 28.99 -5.47 -19.52
CA ALA A 1004 30.36 -5.69 -19.95
C ALA A 1004 31.11 -4.36 -20.13
N SER A 1005 30.43 -3.30 -20.59
CA SER A 1005 30.99 -1.96 -20.66
C SER A 1005 31.31 -1.38 -19.27
N VAL A 1006 30.47 -1.64 -18.27
CA VAL A 1006 30.71 -1.24 -16.87
C VAL A 1006 31.92 -1.98 -16.31
N LEU A 1007 32.00 -3.31 -16.48
CA LEU A 1007 33.13 -4.13 -16.02
C LEU A 1007 34.46 -3.77 -16.69
N SER A 1008 34.41 -3.24 -17.91
CA SER A 1008 35.57 -2.83 -18.67
C SER A 1008 36.03 -1.40 -18.36
N SER A 1009 35.24 -0.62 -17.63
CA SER A 1009 35.57 0.76 -17.24
C SER A 1009 36.76 0.80 -16.29
N SER A 1010 37.68 1.75 -16.50
CA SER A 1010 38.85 1.95 -15.62
C SER A 1010 38.51 2.43 -14.22
N THR A 1011 37.34 3.04 -14.05
CA THR A 1011 36.84 3.64 -12.80
C THR A 1011 36.00 2.65 -11.97
N ALA A 1012 35.53 1.56 -12.58
CA ALA A 1012 34.70 0.57 -11.89
C ALA A 1012 35.47 -0.18 -10.80
N ARG A 1013 34.86 -0.31 -9.63
CA ARG A 1013 35.43 -1.01 -8.44
C ARG A 1013 34.66 -2.26 -8.06
N LEU A 1014 33.78 -2.75 -8.95
CA LEU A 1014 32.87 -3.84 -8.65
C LEU A 1014 33.65 -5.14 -8.37
N GLN A 1015 33.48 -5.67 -7.16
CA GLN A 1015 34.12 -6.90 -6.69
C GLN A 1015 33.14 -8.07 -6.61
N ARG A 1016 31.86 -7.81 -6.35
CA ARG A 1016 30.81 -8.83 -6.22
C ARG A 1016 29.60 -8.49 -7.06
N LEU A 1017 29.20 -9.42 -7.91
CA LEU A 1017 28.05 -9.30 -8.79
C LEU A 1017 27.13 -10.51 -8.61
N ALA A 1018 25.89 -10.27 -8.20
CA ALA A 1018 24.86 -11.29 -8.09
C ALA A 1018 23.73 -11.02 -9.08
N MET A 1019 23.51 -11.94 -10.03
CA MET A 1019 22.50 -11.83 -11.09
C MET A 1019 21.60 -13.06 -11.18
N ARG A 1020 21.39 -13.74 -10.05
CA ARG A 1020 20.62 -14.99 -9.94
C ARG A 1020 19.21 -14.85 -10.53
N HIS A 1021 18.71 -15.92 -11.15
CA HIS A 1021 17.34 -16.02 -11.70
C HIS A 1021 16.99 -14.92 -12.73
N ASN A 1022 17.93 -14.56 -13.61
CA ASN A 1022 17.67 -13.73 -14.78
C ASN A 1022 17.72 -14.54 -16.08
N GLN A 1023 17.14 -14.03 -17.17
CA GLN A 1023 17.07 -14.75 -18.44
C GLN A 1023 18.26 -14.39 -19.36
N ILE A 1024 19.47 -14.44 -18.82
CA ILE A 1024 20.69 -13.99 -19.51
C ILE A 1024 21.01 -14.89 -20.71
N GLY A 1025 20.90 -16.23 -20.55
CA GLY A 1025 21.22 -17.20 -21.58
C GLY A 1025 22.70 -17.20 -21.99
N ASP A 1026 23.06 -18.12 -22.89
CA ASP A 1026 24.46 -18.29 -23.30
C ASP A 1026 25.03 -17.08 -24.04
N ARG A 1027 24.25 -16.48 -24.95
CA ARG A 1027 24.69 -15.32 -25.75
C ARG A 1027 25.01 -14.11 -24.88
N GLY A 1028 24.12 -13.78 -23.94
CA GLY A 1028 24.35 -12.72 -22.96
C GLY A 1028 25.58 -13.00 -22.09
N PHE A 1029 25.73 -14.24 -21.62
CA PHE A 1029 26.87 -14.59 -20.77
C PHE A 1029 28.21 -14.55 -21.50
N VAL A 1030 28.26 -14.94 -22.78
CA VAL A 1030 29.45 -14.80 -23.62
C VAL A 1030 29.87 -13.32 -23.75
N LYS A 1031 28.90 -12.41 -23.91
CA LYS A 1031 29.15 -10.96 -23.91
C LYS A 1031 29.69 -10.48 -22.56
N LEU A 1032 29.10 -10.93 -21.45
CA LEU A 1032 29.61 -10.61 -20.11
C LEU A 1032 31.05 -11.09 -19.90
N CYS A 1033 31.38 -12.29 -20.39
CA CYS A 1033 32.73 -12.85 -20.35
C CYS A 1033 33.75 -12.01 -21.13
N SER A 1034 33.33 -11.27 -22.16
CA SER A 1034 34.21 -10.33 -22.86
C SER A 1034 34.68 -9.19 -21.94
N GLY A 1035 33.81 -8.69 -21.05
CA GLY A 1035 34.16 -7.70 -20.03
C GLY A 1035 35.08 -8.24 -18.94
N LEU A 1036 34.92 -9.52 -18.57
CA LEU A 1036 35.81 -10.19 -17.60
C LEU A 1036 37.26 -10.36 -18.10
N ARG A 1037 37.49 -10.27 -19.42
CA ARG A 1037 38.83 -10.27 -20.02
C ARG A 1037 39.51 -8.90 -19.98
N SER A 1038 38.81 -7.84 -19.57
CA SER A 1038 39.40 -6.51 -19.48
C SER A 1038 40.41 -6.43 -18.33
N PRO A 1039 41.58 -5.78 -18.51
CA PRO A 1039 42.56 -5.57 -17.43
C PRO A 1039 42.02 -4.67 -16.29
N HIS A 1040 40.94 -3.94 -16.56
CA HIS A 1040 40.30 -3.06 -15.58
C HIS A 1040 39.27 -3.79 -14.70
N CYS A 1041 38.86 -5.01 -15.06
CA CYS A 1041 37.87 -5.74 -14.29
C CYS A 1041 38.41 -6.15 -12.91
N LYS A 1042 37.73 -5.74 -11.84
CA LYS A 1042 38.08 -6.07 -10.43
C LYS A 1042 37.15 -7.11 -9.80
N LEU A 1043 36.33 -7.78 -10.63
CA LEU A 1043 35.32 -8.72 -10.15
C LEU A 1043 35.98 -9.97 -9.57
N GLN A 1044 35.67 -10.28 -8.31
CA GLN A 1044 36.17 -11.43 -7.56
C GLN A 1044 35.11 -12.50 -7.35
N GLU A 1045 33.84 -12.11 -7.25
CA GLU A 1045 32.71 -13.01 -7.03
C GLU A 1045 31.61 -12.77 -8.05
N LEU A 1046 31.22 -13.85 -8.73
CA LEU A 1046 30.15 -13.87 -9.71
C LEU A 1046 29.13 -14.95 -9.33
N GLN A 1047 27.90 -14.53 -9.06
CA GLN A 1047 26.80 -15.43 -8.74
C GLN A 1047 25.75 -15.38 -9.85
N ILE A 1048 25.66 -16.45 -10.65
CA ILE A 1048 24.83 -16.52 -11.86
C ILE A 1048 23.95 -17.77 -11.88
N GLN A 1049 23.28 -17.99 -10.75
CA GLN A 1049 22.43 -19.16 -10.53
C GLN A 1049 21.17 -19.11 -11.41
N SER A 1050 20.73 -20.25 -11.93
CA SER A 1050 19.46 -20.38 -12.68
C SER A 1050 19.30 -19.33 -13.80
N CYS A 1051 20.34 -19.11 -14.61
CA CYS A 1051 20.39 -18.09 -15.66
C CYS A 1051 20.24 -18.65 -17.09
N LYS A 1052 19.80 -19.92 -17.22
CA LYS A 1052 19.67 -20.66 -18.48
C LYS A 1052 21.01 -20.80 -19.24
N LEU A 1053 22.10 -21.03 -18.50
CA LEU A 1053 23.43 -21.27 -19.10
C LEU A 1053 23.62 -22.74 -19.45
N THR A 1054 24.33 -23.00 -20.54
CA THR A 1054 24.70 -24.34 -21.01
C THR A 1054 26.20 -24.45 -21.29
N ALA A 1055 26.65 -25.61 -21.78
CA ALA A 1055 28.02 -25.83 -22.22
C ALA A 1055 28.54 -24.77 -23.20
N ALA A 1056 27.67 -24.19 -24.03
CA ALA A 1056 28.05 -23.28 -25.11
C ALA A 1056 28.73 -22.00 -24.60
N SER A 1057 28.37 -21.51 -23.42
CA SER A 1057 28.96 -20.29 -22.86
C SER A 1057 30.17 -20.55 -21.94
N MET A 1058 30.39 -21.79 -21.51
CA MET A 1058 31.51 -22.12 -20.62
C MET A 1058 32.87 -22.00 -21.29
N GLY A 1059 32.98 -22.23 -22.60
CA GLY A 1059 34.21 -21.96 -23.35
C GLY A 1059 34.65 -20.50 -23.25
N ALA A 1060 33.68 -19.55 -23.25
CA ALA A 1060 33.97 -18.13 -23.08
C ALA A 1060 34.41 -17.79 -21.64
N LEU A 1061 33.80 -18.41 -20.64
CA LEU A 1061 34.22 -18.26 -19.23
C LEU A 1061 35.62 -18.85 -19.00
N SER A 1062 35.90 -20.04 -19.53
CA SER A 1062 37.23 -20.65 -19.51
C SER A 1062 38.28 -19.75 -20.14
N ALA A 1063 38.01 -19.20 -21.32
CA ALA A 1063 38.89 -18.23 -21.98
C ALA A 1063 39.10 -16.96 -21.13
N ALA A 1064 38.09 -16.52 -20.38
CA ALA A 1064 38.24 -15.39 -19.46
C ALA A 1064 39.14 -15.73 -18.26
N LEU A 1065 39.00 -16.91 -17.67
CA LEU A 1065 39.83 -17.38 -16.55
C LEU A 1065 41.30 -17.62 -16.97
N THR A 1066 41.54 -18.08 -18.20
CA THR A 1066 42.89 -18.31 -18.72
C THR A 1066 43.58 -17.06 -19.28
N SER A 1067 42.85 -15.96 -19.48
CA SER A 1067 43.39 -14.69 -20.00
C SER A 1067 44.45 -14.03 -19.10
N GLY A 1068 44.47 -14.37 -17.81
CA GLY A 1068 45.34 -13.76 -16.79
C GLY A 1068 44.94 -12.36 -16.33
N GLN A 1069 43.93 -11.76 -16.97
CA GLN A 1069 43.38 -10.46 -16.58
C GLN A 1069 42.25 -10.58 -15.56
N SER A 1070 41.55 -11.73 -15.53
CA SER A 1070 40.45 -11.96 -14.60
C SER A 1070 40.92 -12.05 -13.15
N GLU A 1071 40.21 -11.37 -12.24
CA GLU A 1071 40.39 -11.42 -10.79
C GLU A 1071 39.39 -12.35 -10.09
N LEU A 1072 38.62 -13.14 -10.86
CA LEU A 1072 37.60 -14.03 -10.31
C LEU A 1072 38.18 -15.11 -9.40
N ARG A 1073 37.62 -15.18 -8.18
CA ARG A 1073 37.96 -16.14 -7.13
C ARG A 1073 36.78 -17.04 -6.80
N LYS A 1074 35.56 -16.55 -6.91
CA LYS A 1074 34.34 -17.28 -6.57
C LYS A 1074 33.35 -17.23 -7.71
N VAL A 1075 32.93 -18.40 -8.18
CA VAL A 1075 31.91 -18.53 -9.22
C VAL A 1075 30.85 -19.51 -8.76
N ASP A 1076 29.61 -19.09 -8.85
CA ASP A 1076 28.45 -19.90 -8.48
C ASP A 1076 27.54 -20.09 -9.70
N LEU A 1077 27.49 -21.33 -10.20
CA LEU A 1077 26.76 -21.75 -11.40
C LEU A 1077 25.52 -22.58 -11.07
N THR A 1078 25.08 -22.62 -9.81
CA THR A 1078 23.94 -23.42 -9.32
C THR A 1078 22.73 -23.38 -10.27
N LEU A 1079 22.08 -24.52 -10.51
CA LEU A 1079 20.87 -24.64 -11.35
C LEU A 1079 21.07 -24.21 -12.81
N ASN A 1080 22.25 -24.46 -13.40
CA ASN A 1080 22.47 -24.30 -14.84
C ASN A 1080 22.85 -25.64 -15.49
N SER A 1081 22.37 -25.90 -16.71
CA SER A 1081 22.59 -27.15 -17.42
C SER A 1081 23.93 -27.16 -18.17
N ILE A 1082 25.03 -27.07 -17.42
CA ILE A 1082 26.38 -26.90 -17.97
C ILE A 1082 26.80 -28.10 -18.83
N GLY A 1083 26.41 -29.32 -18.44
CA GLY A 1083 26.74 -30.55 -19.15
C GLY A 1083 28.24 -30.88 -19.19
N LEU A 1084 28.56 -32.06 -19.74
CA LEU A 1084 29.93 -32.58 -19.78
C LEU A 1084 30.93 -31.67 -20.54
N PRO A 1085 30.63 -31.17 -21.76
CA PRO A 1085 31.59 -30.35 -22.50
C PRO A 1085 31.92 -29.02 -21.79
N GLY A 1086 30.95 -28.46 -21.07
CA GLY A 1086 31.14 -27.25 -20.28
C GLY A 1086 32.05 -27.48 -19.07
N VAL A 1087 31.85 -28.59 -18.35
CA VAL A 1087 32.72 -28.99 -17.24
C VAL A 1087 34.14 -29.28 -17.73
N ALA A 1088 34.30 -30.02 -18.83
CA ALA A 1088 35.60 -30.29 -19.41
C ALA A 1088 36.38 -28.99 -19.71
N SER A 1089 35.72 -28.01 -20.33
CA SER A 1089 36.30 -26.70 -20.63
C SER A 1089 36.71 -25.94 -19.35
N LEU A 1090 35.91 -25.99 -18.29
CA LEU A 1090 36.22 -25.31 -17.02
C LEU A 1090 37.35 -26.02 -16.28
N CYS A 1091 37.35 -27.35 -16.26
CA CYS A 1091 38.41 -28.16 -15.67
C CYS A 1091 39.76 -27.95 -16.39
N GLU A 1092 39.77 -27.79 -17.71
CA GLU A 1092 40.97 -27.41 -18.46
C GLU A 1092 41.47 -26.01 -18.04
N ALA A 1093 40.57 -25.04 -17.86
CA ALA A 1093 40.92 -23.71 -17.39
C ALA A 1093 41.51 -23.70 -15.96
N LEU A 1094 41.02 -24.57 -15.07
CA LEU A 1094 41.56 -24.72 -13.70
C LEU A 1094 43.01 -25.24 -13.68
N GLN A 1095 43.45 -25.91 -14.75
CA GLN A 1095 44.83 -26.40 -14.87
C GLN A 1095 45.80 -25.31 -15.33
N HIS A 1096 45.31 -24.15 -15.76
CA HIS A 1096 46.13 -23.06 -16.29
C HIS A 1096 46.73 -22.21 -15.15
N PRO A 1097 48.02 -21.81 -15.22
CA PRO A 1097 48.71 -21.08 -14.14
C PRO A 1097 48.11 -19.70 -13.82
N SER A 1098 47.37 -19.11 -14.77
CA SER A 1098 46.73 -17.82 -14.62
C SER A 1098 45.40 -17.87 -13.88
N CYS A 1099 44.79 -19.06 -13.71
CA CYS A 1099 43.50 -19.19 -13.07
C CYS A 1099 43.62 -18.91 -11.57
N LYS A 1100 42.80 -17.97 -11.07
CA LYS A 1100 42.78 -17.53 -9.65
C LYS A 1100 41.58 -18.09 -8.88
N LEU A 1101 40.79 -18.97 -9.50
CA LEU A 1101 39.54 -19.46 -8.93
C LEU A 1101 39.80 -20.32 -7.69
N GLN A 1102 39.09 -20.00 -6.61
CA GLN A 1102 39.18 -20.62 -5.28
C GLN A 1102 37.88 -21.33 -4.90
N ARG A 1103 36.72 -20.81 -5.31
CA ARG A 1103 35.42 -21.43 -5.06
C ARG A 1103 34.66 -21.64 -6.37
N LEU A 1104 34.19 -22.86 -6.57
CA LEU A 1104 33.34 -23.23 -7.70
C LEU A 1104 32.16 -24.07 -7.20
N VAL A 1105 30.94 -23.59 -7.47
CA VAL A 1105 29.70 -24.25 -7.05
C VAL A 1105 28.93 -24.72 -8.27
N PHE A 1106 28.70 -26.03 -8.34
CA PHE A 1106 27.88 -26.73 -9.33
C PHE A 1106 26.70 -27.45 -8.65
N TYR A 1107 26.00 -26.76 -7.75
CA TYR A 1107 24.81 -27.33 -7.13
C TYR A 1107 23.72 -27.54 -8.18
N ASP A 1108 23.21 -28.76 -8.32
CA ASP A 1108 22.14 -29.12 -9.27
C ASP A 1108 22.40 -28.60 -10.71
N CYS A 1109 23.51 -29.04 -11.31
CA CYS A 1109 23.92 -28.60 -12.66
C CYS A 1109 23.79 -29.71 -13.72
N SER A 1110 23.01 -30.75 -13.41
CA SER A 1110 22.82 -31.94 -14.24
C SER A 1110 24.14 -32.63 -14.61
N LEU A 1111 25.09 -32.69 -13.66
CA LEU A 1111 26.36 -33.37 -13.86
C LEU A 1111 26.20 -34.88 -13.65
N THR A 1112 26.85 -35.65 -14.51
CA THR A 1112 26.95 -37.12 -14.42
C THR A 1112 28.36 -37.55 -13.99
N GLY A 1113 28.52 -38.82 -13.60
CA GLY A 1113 29.82 -39.40 -13.25
C GLY A 1113 30.91 -39.31 -14.32
N GLU A 1114 30.53 -39.11 -15.60
CA GLU A 1114 31.47 -38.87 -16.70
C GLU A 1114 32.23 -37.55 -16.56
N SER A 1115 31.75 -36.62 -15.73
CA SER A 1115 32.43 -35.36 -15.40
C SER A 1115 33.58 -35.54 -14.41
N CYS A 1116 33.54 -36.58 -13.57
CA CYS A 1116 34.50 -36.79 -12.48
C CYS A 1116 35.97 -37.02 -12.93
N PRO A 1117 36.25 -37.69 -14.06
CA PRO A 1117 37.61 -37.75 -14.62
C PRO A 1117 38.23 -36.36 -14.86
N HIS A 1118 37.45 -35.41 -15.37
CA HIS A 1118 37.93 -34.03 -15.61
C HIS A 1118 38.21 -33.29 -14.31
N PHE A 1119 37.35 -33.45 -13.29
CA PHE A 1119 37.62 -32.90 -11.96
C PHE A 1119 38.86 -33.52 -11.33
N LYS A 1120 39.05 -34.83 -11.45
CA LYS A 1120 40.26 -35.52 -10.98
C LYS A 1120 41.50 -34.95 -11.65
N GLU A 1121 41.51 -34.77 -12.97
CA GLU A 1121 42.64 -34.21 -13.69
C GLU A 1121 42.94 -32.77 -13.24
N ALA A 1122 41.91 -31.94 -13.09
CA ALA A 1122 42.04 -30.56 -12.60
C ALA A 1122 42.62 -30.50 -11.19
N LEU A 1123 42.09 -31.29 -10.25
CA LEU A 1123 42.56 -31.35 -8.85
C LEU A 1123 43.97 -31.93 -8.73
N MET A 1124 44.38 -32.78 -9.68
CA MET A 1124 45.74 -33.32 -9.77
C MET A 1124 46.73 -32.35 -10.43
N SER A 1125 46.29 -31.22 -10.97
CA SER A 1125 47.21 -30.21 -11.51
C SER A 1125 47.86 -29.39 -10.38
N LYS A 1126 49.16 -29.11 -10.52
CA LYS A 1126 49.90 -28.21 -9.61
C LYS A 1126 49.43 -26.75 -9.66
N HIS A 1127 48.65 -26.40 -10.67
CA HIS A 1127 48.16 -25.04 -10.92
C HIS A 1127 46.75 -24.81 -10.39
N CYS A 1128 46.04 -25.86 -9.97
CA CYS A 1128 44.72 -25.72 -9.37
C CYS A 1128 44.81 -25.00 -8.02
N ARG A 1129 43.96 -24.00 -7.81
CA ARG A 1129 43.88 -23.19 -6.58
C ARG A 1129 42.54 -23.33 -5.86
N LEU A 1130 41.75 -24.30 -6.28
CA LEU A 1130 40.38 -24.49 -5.83
C LEU A 1130 40.36 -25.00 -4.38
N SER A 1131 39.89 -24.16 -3.46
CA SER A 1131 39.74 -24.49 -2.04
C SER A 1131 38.33 -24.96 -1.69
N GLU A 1132 37.32 -24.53 -2.44
CA GLU A 1132 35.92 -24.89 -2.20
C GLU A 1132 35.29 -25.43 -3.49
N LEU A 1133 34.82 -26.67 -3.46
CA LEU A 1133 34.12 -27.32 -4.57
C LEU A 1133 32.81 -27.90 -4.06
N ASP A 1134 31.69 -27.45 -4.63
CA ASP A 1134 30.38 -28.02 -4.32
C ASP A 1134 29.78 -28.67 -5.57
N LEU A 1135 29.56 -29.99 -5.49
CA LEU A 1135 28.96 -30.81 -6.54
C LEU A 1135 27.63 -31.44 -6.07
N SER A 1136 27.03 -30.89 -5.01
CA SER A 1136 25.79 -31.42 -4.42
C SER A 1136 24.64 -31.46 -5.42
N VAL A 1137 23.74 -32.42 -5.25
CA VAL A 1137 22.55 -32.64 -6.09
C VAL A 1137 22.93 -32.91 -7.55
N ASN A 1138 23.90 -33.80 -7.77
CA ASN A 1138 24.26 -34.29 -9.11
C ASN A 1138 24.38 -35.83 -9.13
N GLU A 1139 24.17 -36.43 -10.30
CA GLU A 1139 24.23 -37.88 -10.51
C GLU A 1139 25.68 -38.35 -10.77
N LEU A 1140 26.58 -38.06 -9.82
CA LEU A 1140 28.01 -38.38 -9.94
C LEU A 1140 28.29 -39.89 -9.97
N GLY A 1141 27.39 -40.70 -9.42
CA GLY A 1141 27.56 -42.14 -9.28
C GLY A 1141 28.71 -42.53 -8.34
N GLN A 1142 28.83 -43.84 -8.06
CA GLN A 1142 29.83 -44.35 -7.11
C GLN A 1142 31.26 -44.23 -7.66
N GLU A 1143 31.45 -44.62 -8.93
CA GLU A 1143 32.76 -44.60 -9.59
C GLU A 1143 33.29 -43.17 -9.71
N GLY A 1144 32.42 -42.22 -10.07
CA GLY A 1144 32.78 -40.80 -10.12
C GLY A 1144 33.19 -40.24 -8.76
N ALA A 1145 32.44 -40.57 -7.69
CA ALA A 1145 32.78 -40.12 -6.35
C ALA A 1145 34.09 -40.74 -5.82
N LEU A 1146 34.36 -42.01 -6.12
CA LEU A 1146 35.64 -42.66 -5.79
C LEU A 1146 36.83 -42.01 -6.51
N LEU A 1147 36.65 -41.59 -7.77
CA LEU A 1147 37.68 -40.84 -8.51
C LEU A 1147 38.01 -39.50 -7.84
N LEU A 1148 37.00 -38.80 -7.31
CA LEU A 1148 37.20 -37.57 -6.54
C LEU A 1148 37.93 -37.85 -5.22
N CYS A 1149 37.54 -38.89 -4.48
CA CYS A 1149 38.24 -39.30 -3.26
C CYS A 1149 39.72 -39.60 -3.54
N HIS A 1150 40.01 -40.31 -4.63
CA HIS A 1150 41.38 -40.59 -5.04
C HIS A 1150 42.19 -39.32 -5.36
N ALA A 1151 41.57 -38.33 -6.02
CA ALA A 1151 42.21 -37.05 -6.30
C ALA A 1151 42.52 -36.25 -5.01
N LEU A 1152 41.59 -36.27 -4.06
CA LEU A 1152 41.72 -35.60 -2.75
C LEU A 1152 42.77 -36.26 -1.84
N GLY A 1153 43.02 -37.57 -2.02
CA GLY A 1153 44.01 -38.32 -1.24
C GLY A 1153 45.46 -37.95 -1.54
N ARG A 1154 45.71 -37.15 -2.58
CA ARG A 1154 47.04 -36.66 -2.92
C ARG A 1154 47.53 -35.62 -1.89
N PRO A 1155 48.76 -35.77 -1.36
CA PRO A 1155 49.36 -34.74 -0.51
C PRO A 1155 49.51 -33.42 -1.28
N GLY A 1156 48.89 -32.36 -0.76
CA GLY A 1156 48.92 -31.01 -1.34
C GLY A 1156 47.74 -30.66 -2.25
N CYS A 1157 46.64 -31.43 -2.25
CA CYS A 1157 45.40 -31.00 -2.87
C CYS A 1157 44.84 -29.75 -2.14
N PRO A 1158 44.48 -28.66 -2.85
CA PRO A 1158 44.09 -27.39 -2.22
C PRO A 1158 42.68 -27.36 -1.64
N VAL A 1159 41.86 -28.39 -1.86
CA VAL A 1159 40.44 -28.39 -1.48
C VAL A 1159 40.28 -28.52 0.04
N GLU A 1160 39.71 -27.49 0.66
CA GLU A 1160 39.36 -27.43 2.07
C GLU A 1160 37.87 -27.68 2.31
N LYS A 1161 37.00 -27.36 1.36
CA LYS A 1161 35.55 -27.60 1.48
C LYS A 1161 35.01 -28.37 0.30
N LEU A 1162 34.28 -29.45 0.58
CA LEU A 1162 33.69 -30.32 -0.43
C LEU A 1162 32.20 -30.56 -0.15
N GLY A 1163 31.36 -30.23 -1.13
CA GLY A 1163 29.93 -30.52 -1.12
C GLY A 1163 29.58 -31.70 -2.04
N LEU A 1164 28.94 -32.72 -1.46
CA LEU A 1164 28.45 -33.94 -2.09
C LEU A 1164 27.08 -34.35 -1.50
N GLN A 1165 26.24 -33.37 -1.15
CA GLN A 1165 24.90 -33.65 -0.60
C GLN A 1165 24.00 -34.22 -1.70
N ARG A 1166 23.21 -35.25 -1.40
CA ARG A 1166 22.25 -35.87 -2.34
C ARG A 1166 22.87 -36.23 -3.71
N CYS A 1167 24.02 -36.92 -3.69
CA CYS A 1167 24.69 -37.42 -4.90
C CYS A 1167 24.51 -38.95 -5.10
N ASP A 1168 23.49 -39.53 -4.44
CA ASP A 1168 23.19 -40.96 -4.42
C ASP A 1168 24.38 -41.85 -4.05
N LEU A 1169 25.22 -41.41 -3.11
CA LEU A 1169 26.40 -42.14 -2.65
C LEU A 1169 26.03 -43.32 -1.75
N ASN A 1170 26.80 -44.41 -1.85
CA ASN A 1170 26.63 -45.64 -1.07
C ASN A 1170 27.79 -45.87 -0.08
N LYS A 1171 27.68 -46.94 0.72
CA LYS A 1171 28.67 -47.32 1.74
C LYS A 1171 30.14 -47.33 1.26
N PRO A 1172 30.52 -47.87 0.07
CA PRO A 1172 31.92 -47.92 -0.34
C PRO A 1172 32.58 -46.55 -0.47
N VAL A 1173 31.84 -45.54 -0.92
CA VAL A 1173 32.34 -44.16 -1.03
C VAL A 1173 32.57 -43.57 0.36
N PHE A 1174 31.68 -43.84 1.32
CA PHE A 1174 31.81 -43.40 2.71
C PHE A 1174 32.97 -44.09 3.45
N GLU A 1175 33.25 -45.34 3.12
CA GLU A 1175 34.43 -46.07 3.63
C GLU A 1175 35.73 -45.41 3.15
N GLU A 1176 35.81 -45.05 1.87
CA GLU A 1176 36.98 -44.36 1.30
C GLU A 1176 37.10 -42.89 1.76
N LEU A 1177 36.00 -42.15 1.90
CA LEU A 1177 36.04 -40.82 2.52
C LEU A 1177 36.56 -40.92 3.96
N GLY A 1178 36.12 -41.92 4.72
CA GLY A 1178 36.65 -42.19 6.06
C GLY A 1178 38.13 -42.56 6.06
N SER A 1179 38.58 -43.37 5.10
CA SER A 1179 40.00 -43.75 4.93
C SER A 1179 40.87 -42.51 4.66
N LEU A 1180 40.38 -41.63 3.76
CA LEU A 1180 41.01 -40.40 3.35
C LEU A 1180 41.18 -39.41 4.51
N LEU A 1181 40.12 -39.21 5.30
CA LEU A 1181 40.16 -38.35 6.48
C LEU A 1181 41.12 -38.88 7.57
N ARG A 1182 41.24 -40.20 7.74
CA ARG A 1182 42.20 -40.82 8.69
C ARG A 1182 43.65 -40.71 8.22
N SER A 1183 43.88 -40.75 6.91
CA SER A 1183 45.22 -40.75 6.31
C SER A 1183 45.99 -39.44 6.57
N GLY A 1184 45.29 -38.34 6.85
CA GLY A 1184 45.89 -37.03 7.08
C GLY A 1184 46.50 -36.38 5.83
N SER A 1185 46.30 -36.96 4.65
CA SER A 1185 46.83 -36.43 3.38
C SER A 1185 45.97 -35.30 2.78
N SER A 1186 44.71 -35.20 3.22
CA SER A 1186 43.73 -34.22 2.75
C SER A 1186 43.69 -32.99 3.65
N LEU A 1187 43.48 -31.81 3.05
CA LEU A 1187 43.30 -30.52 3.74
C LEU A 1187 41.82 -30.19 4.03
N LEU A 1188 40.92 -31.15 3.88
CA LEU A 1188 39.48 -30.95 4.08
C LEU A 1188 39.16 -30.54 5.53
N LYS A 1189 38.55 -29.37 5.65
CA LYS A 1189 37.99 -28.80 6.89
C LYS A 1189 36.47 -28.88 6.92
N SER A 1190 35.79 -28.82 5.77
CA SER A 1190 34.33 -28.88 5.69
C SER A 1190 33.90 -29.93 4.66
N LEU A 1191 33.03 -30.84 5.09
CA LEU A 1191 32.50 -31.91 4.24
C LEU A 1191 30.98 -31.95 4.38
N SER A 1192 30.27 -31.71 3.29
CA SER A 1192 28.81 -31.80 3.24
C SER A 1192 28.42 -33.04 2.44
N VAL A 1193 27.96 -34.11 3.10
CA VAL A 1193 27.58 -35.41 2.51
C VAL A 1193 26.17 -35.83 2.92
N GLY A 1194 25.39 -34.93 3.52
CA GLY A 1194 24.00 -35.14 3.88
C GLY A 1194 23.09 -35.62 2.74
N LEU A 1195 21.93 -36.18 3.10
CA LEU A 1195 20.90 -36.67 2.17
C LEU A 1195 21.32 -37.81 1.22
N ASN A 1196 22.44 -38.50 1.50
CA ASN A 1196 22.82 -39.74 0.81
C ASN A 1196 22.25 -40.98 1.54
N LYS A 1197 21.75 -41.98 0.78
CA LYS A 1197 21.05 -43.16 1.32
C LYS A 1197 22.01 -44.26 1.81
N VAL A 1198 22.80 -43.95 2.82
CA VAL A 1198 23.96 -44.77 3.22
C VAL A 1198 23.70 -45.64 4.46
N GLY A 1199 22.77 -45.21 5.32
CA GLY A 1199 22.45 -45.87 6.59
C GLY A 1199 23.59 -45.82 7.63
N ASP A 1200 23.30 -46.31 8.84
CA ASP A 1200 24.21 -46.20 10.01
C ASP A 1200 25.60 -46.78 9.75
N GLN A 1201 25.69 -47.83 8.94
CA GLN A 1201 26.95 -48.54 8.67
C GLN A 1201 27.93 -47.75 7.82
N GLY A 1202 27.47 -46.88 6.90
CA GLY A 1202 28.41 -46.01 6.17
C GLY A 1202 28.74 -44.73 6.93
N VAL A 1203 27.80 -44.21 7.73
CA VAL A 1203 28.08 -43.07 8.65
C VAL A 1203 29.14 -43.44 9.68
N LYS A 1204 29.15 -44.71 10.14
CA LYS A 1204 30.17 -45.24 11.06
C LYS A 1204 31.60 -44.96 10.59
N HIS A 1205 31.89 -45.09 9.29
CA HIS A 1205 33.24 -44.88 8.75
C HIS A 1205 33.70 -43.42 8.83
N LEU A 1206 32.78 -42.46 8.71
CA LEU A 1206 33.06 -41.04 8.92
C LEU A 1206 33.21 -40.72 10.40
N TRP A 1207 32.35 -41.29 11.26
CA TRP A 1207 32.46 -41.12 12.72
C TRP A 1207 33.79 -41.63 13.28
N GLU A 1208 34.21 -42.82 12.84
CA GLU A 1208 35.52 -43.39 13.17
C GLU A 1208 36.68 -42.52 12.65
N ALA A 1209 36.49 -41.85 11.51
CA ALA A 1209 37.49 -40.94 10.95
C ALA A 1209 37.60 -39.62 11.72
N VAL A 1210 36.48 -39.02 12.15
CA VAL A 1210 36.45 -37.78 12.94
C VAL A 1210 37.12 -37.98 14.30
N ALA A 1211 37.02 -39.17 14.90
CA ALA A 1211 37.71 -39.49 16.16
C ALA A 1211 39.23 -39.66 16.02
N HIS A 1212 39.76 -39.71 14.79
CA HIS A 1212 41.18 -39.95 14.52
C HIS A 1212 42.00 -38.66 14.62
N PRO A 1213 43.20 -38.65 15.25
CA PRO A 1213 43.98 -37.43 15.49
C PRO A 1213 44.49 -36.72 14.23
N ASN A 1214 44.50 -37.41 13.09
CA ASN A 1214 44.91 -36.84 11.80
C ASN A 1214 43.77 -36.19 11.00
N CYS A 1215 42.52 -36.26 11.49
CA CYS A 1215 41.39 -35.64 10.83
C CYS A 1215 41.39 -34.12 11.07
N LEU A 1216 41.35 -33.33 9.99
CA LEU A 1216 41.36 -31.86 10.04
C LEU A 1216 39.96 -31.25 9.90
N LEU A 1217 38.92 -32.07 9.97
CA LEU A 1217 37.55 -31.65 9.74
C LEU A 1217 37.01 -30.81 10.91
N GLU A 1218 36.55 -29.60 10.60
CA GLU A 1218 35.91 -28.65 11.52
C GLU A 1218 34.37 -28.72 11.39
N GLU A 1219 33.86 -28.96 10.18
CA GLU A 1219 32.43 -28.98 9.85
C GLU A 1219 32.07 -30.25 9.06
N LEU A 1220 31.04 -30.98 9.53
CA LEU A 1220 30.47 -32.15 8.85
C LEU A 1220 28.95 -31.97 8.77
N GLU A 1221 28.40 -31.94 7.56
CA GLU A 1221 26.95 -31.80 7.29
C GLU A 1221 26.34 -33.02 6.59
#